data_AF-A0A8C3IPP0-F1
#
_entry.id   AF-A0A8C3IPP0-F1
#
_cell.length_a   1.000
_cell.length_b   1.000
_cell.length_c   1.000
_cell.angle_alpha   90.00
_cell.angle_beta   90.00
_cell.angle_gamma   90.00
#
_symmetry.space_group_name_H-M   'P 1'
#
loop_
_entity.id
_entity.type
_entity.pdbx_description
1 polymer ?
#
loop_
_entity_poly.entity_id
_entity_poly.type
_entity_poly.pdbx_seq_one_letter_code
_entity_poly.pdbx_strand_id
1 'polypeptide(L)'
;MGCRAWGRGVQWGKGVDVEPGLWSQAADEPLGRGVQNYPHPQPVANERLTADEMDEQRRQNVAYQYLCRLEEAKRWMEACLNEELASPTELEESLRNGVILAKLGHCFAPDVVPLKKIYDREQRRYEATGLHFRHTDNINHWREAMTRLGLPTIFHPETTDIYDKKNMPRVVYCIHALSLYLFKLGLAPQIQDLYGKVNFTEEEINNMKRELEKYGLQMPAFSKIGGILASELSVDEAAVHAAVLAINEAVERGVVEQTMAALHNPSAMLLHLRENLAAVYQEMLYQVKMEKAGNARNRESPESEDIYDRCLTQAEIQGNINKVNVHGALEYVDDALERQDPPALCRALQDPVLALRGVQRENAAWYLDQLSTDREQKALVRPSRGSSLHSGAGRKIAGQQRVARAVSRINASIRRGEATETVRELMSPEAQLPEAFPFAAQLYQHELALLQQHHPQLGQEELYVAVEMLSAVALIDRALEAGDVYGFWSSLVSPALGLSDIEDANAQRYFDDLLKLKHRSGKAGVAFLSWNDIQACVNSANSAVQDENDKILAIRLINEALAQDDPEKTLTALLLPSAGFSAVTLPGARRYHHVLTAALRQKAQVRLSVLRCRDQLAREGVEGLLLGTLALGIAAINQAIKEGKPAQTARVLCNPDVSLRGVVAECAGAYQAQLATLLATKRQAGNAKRHWVRHQLKDGSVYYFSLQSFEGSWERPRDSVLNSTHLSREEIQSTITEVTTAHDQERLWESNAGFVVRLQARMRGYLVRQEFVARRHLLREQLPAVIKIQVRSAARLPSRSHADMHDIIYIALGLQGINAVIKIQAFVRANKARGDYRMLVHARDPPLSIVRRFAHLLEQSQHDFWEESELLKLREEVVKRIRSNQQLESDLNLMDIKIGLLVKNRITLQEVVSHCKKLTKKNKEQLSDLMAIDKHKGLKSLSKEKRQKLEAYQHLFYLLQTHPVYLAKLIFQMPQNKSTKFMESVVFTLYNYASNPREAYLLLQLFKTALQEEIRSKVDQLRDILTGNPTVIRLVVSFYRNARGQNALRQILGSPVQEVLQDRTLSIRTNPVDIYKAWINQLESQSGQKSKLPYDVSPEQALSHPEVQRRLDISIRNLLAVTDKFLSAITSSVDKIPYGMRYVAKVLKTSLAEKFPDAGEEEICKVSRGRR
;
A
#
# COMPACT_ATOMS: atom_id res chain seq x y z
N MET A 1 -20.80 23.33 46.61
CA MET A 1 -20.81 22.97 48.05
C MET A 1 -19.74 21.90 48.25
N GLY A 2 -18.71 21.98 49.09
CA GLY A 2 -18.15 23.03 49.95
C GLY A 2 -16.61 22.94 49.94
N CYS A 3 -15.90 24.07 49.89
CA CYS A 3 -15.01 24.61 50.95
C CYS A 3 -13.82 23.71 51.33
N ARG A 4 -12.57 24.07 50.93
CA ARG A 4 -11.62 25.02 51.56
C ARG A 4 -10.66 24.34 52.55
N ALA A 5 -9.38 24.74 52.46
CA ALA A 5 -8.30 24.81 53.48
C ALA A 5 -7.05 24.02 53.04
N TRP A 6 -6.04 24.65 52.43
CA TRP A 6 -4.91 25.40 53.03
C TRP A 6 -3.98 24.56 53.92
N GLY A 7 -2.67 24.58 53.58
CA GLY A 7 -1.65 24.71 54.62
C GLY A 7 -0.31 23.99 54.43
N ARG A 8 0.61 24.67 53.74
CA ARG A 8 2.02 24.91 54.15
C ARG A 8 3.00 23.75 54.40
N GLY A 9 4.05 23.76 53.56
CA GLY A 9 5.43 23.98 53.98
C GLY A 9 6.28 22.75 54.30
N VAL A 10 7.39 22.55 53.56
CA VAL A 10 8.75 22.27 54.10
C VAL A 10 9.78 22.59 52.99
N GLN A 11 10.88 23.19 53.44
CA GLN A 11 12.05 23.73 52.73
C GLN A 11 12.75 22.73 51.78
N TRP A 12 13.22 23.22 50.63
CA TRP A 12 14.29 22.56 49.87
C TRP A 12 15.63 23.23 50.21
N GLY A 13 16.50 22.45 50.84
CA GLY A 13 17.89 22.79 51.09
C GLY A 13 18.73 22.67 49.81
N LYS A 14 19.51 23.73 49.59
CA LYS A 14 20.72 23.92 48.78
C LYS A 14 21.37 22.70 48.13
N GLY A 15 21.85 22.89 46.89
CA GLY A 15 22.79 21.98 46.23
C GLY A 15 23.26 22.36 44.82
N VAL A 16 23.90 23.52 44.69
CA VAL A 16 25.05 23.83 43.79
C VAL A 16 24.86 23.85 42.26
N ASP A 17 24.78 25.10 41.77
CA ASP A 17 25.57 25.75 40.72
C ASP A 17 25.95 25.02 39.42
N VAL A 18 25.38 25.51 38.30
CA VAL A 18 26.12 25.80 37.07
C VAL A 18 25.62 27.15 36.54
N GLU A 19 26.51 28.14 36.50
CA GLU A 19 26.23 29.50 36.01
C GLU A 19 26.18 29.60 34.47
N PRO A 20 25.58 30.69 33.93
CA PRO A 20 25.10 30.81 32.56
C PRO A 20 25.82 31.91 31.74
N GLY A 21 25.61 31.91 30.42
CA GLY A 21 25.87 33.06 29.53
C GLY A 21 26.00 32.61 28.07
N LEU A 22 25.48 33.28 27.05
CA LEU A 22 24.80 34.56 26.92
C LEU A 22 24.05 34.53 25.57
N TRP A 23 22.78 34.88 25.56
CA TRP A 23 22.04 35.34 24.37
C TRP A 23 21.58 36.76 24.67
N SER A 24 21.97 37.74 23.84
CA SER A 24 21.30 39.04 23.77
C SER A 24 21.60 39.77 22.45
N GLN A 25 20.51 40.23 21.82
CA GLN A 25 20.36 41.38 20.88
C GLN A 25 20.90 41.21 19.45
N ALA A 26 20.23 41.61 18.35
CA ALA A 26 19.01 42.40 18.02
C ALA A 26 18.63 42.04 16.55
N ALA A 27 17.40 41.93 16.04
CA ALA A 27 16.21 42.81 15.92
C ALA A 27 16.28 43.89 14.78
N ASP A 28 15.22 43.85 13.95
CA ASP A 28 14.65 44.84 12.97
C ASP A 28 15.34 45.05 11.60
N GLU A 29 14.72 45.17 10.41
CA GLU A 29 13.34 45.22 9.83
C GLU A 29 13.49 45.24 8.25
N PRO A 30 12.51 45.53 7.33
CA PRO A 30 11.26 44.83 6.99
C PRO A 30 10.98 44.68 5.43
N LEU A 31 9.83 44.04 5.09
CA LEU A 31 9.01 44.10 3.84
C LEU A 31 9.41 43.37 2.52
N GLY A 32 8.79 42.20 2.32
CA GLY A 32 7.81 41.97 1.23
C GLY A 32 8.28 41.32 -0.09
N ARG A 33 7.88 40.05 -0.33
CA ARG A 33 7.42 39.55 -1.65
C ARG A 33 6.74 38.17 -1.58
N GLY A 34 5.79 37.98 -2.50
CA GLY A 34 4.77 36.93 -2.57
C GLY A 34 5.24 35.49 -2.43
N VAL A 35 4.43 34.73 -1.69
CA VAL A 35 4.43 33.27 -1.64
C VAL A 35 3.95 32.76 -3.00
N GLN A 36 4.86 32.22 -3.82
CA GLN A 36 4.49 31.27 -4.87
C GLN A 36 4.21 29.93 -4.19
N ASN A 37 2.95 29.48 -4.30
CA ASN A 37 2.53 28.15 -3.88
C ASN A 37 3.27 27.10 -4.71
N TYR A 38 4.33 26.53 -4.16
CA TYR A 38 4.79 25.21 -4.58
C TYR A 38 3.81 24.17 -4.05
N PRO A 39 3.31 23.24 -4.87
CA PRO A 39 2.60 22.08 -4.35
C PRO A 39 3.60 21.26 -3.53
N HIS A 40 3.43 21.25 -2.20
CA HIS A 40 4.13 20.31 -1.34
C HIS A 40 3.85 18.90 -1.86
N PRO A 41 4.88 18.08 -2.16
CA PRO A 41 4.65 16.68 -2.46
C PRO A 41 4.01 16.05 -1.22
N GLN A 42 2.83 15.47 -1.40
CA GLN A 42 2.20 14.65 -0.37
C GLN A 42 3.22 13.58 0.08
N PRO A 43 3.35 13.30 1.39
CA PRO A 43 4.19 12.21 1.83
C PRO A 43 3.55 10.91 1.36
N VAL A 44 4.11 10.35 0.27
CA VAL A 44 3.81 9.01 -0.21
C VAL A 44 3.93 8.06 0.98
N ALA A 45 2.90 7.25 1.21
CA ALA A 45 2.87 6.29 2.30
C ALA A 45 4.12 5.39 2.21
N ASN A 46 4.98 5.45 3.22
CA ASN A 46 6.12 4.53 3.34
C ASN A 46 5.60 3.10 3.58
N GLU A 47 5.36 2.37 2.50
CA GLU A 47 5.32 0.92 2.52
C GLU A 47 6.68 0.40 3.04
N ARG A 48 6.63 -0.56 3.95
CA ARG A 48 7.82 -1.08 4.62
C ARG A 48 8.62 -1.93 3.65
N LEU A 49 9.73 -1.38 3.20
CA LEU A 49 10.70 -2.08 2.37
C LEU A 49 11.37 -3.21 3.19
N THR A 50 11.26 -4.43 2.70
CA THR A 50 11.96 -5.64 3.16
C THR A 50 13.48 -5.44 3.14
N ALA A 51 14.24 -6.30 3.81
CA ALA A 51 15.71 -6.22 3.77
C ALA A 51 16.26 -6.34 2.33
N ASP A 52 15.60 -7.12 1.47
CA ASP A 52 15.93 -7.24 0.05
C ASP A 52 15.62 -5.91 -0.68
N GLU A 53 14.53 -5.20 -0.33
CA GLU A 53 14.16 -3.89 -0.89
C GLU A 53 14.99 -2.72 -0.33
N MET A 54 15.49 -2.78 0.90
CA MET A 54 16.46 -1.80 1.41
C MET A 54 17.82 -1.96 0.76
N ASP A 55 18.24 -3.19 0.46
CA ASP A 55 19.44 -3.47 -0.32
C ASP A 55 19.24 -3.03 -1.79
N GLU A 56 18.03 -3.22 -2.32
CA GLU A 56 17.60 -2.72 -3.64
C GLU A 56 17.69 -1.21 -3.72
N GLN A 57 17.11 -0.49 -2.74
CA GLN A 57 17.17 0.96 -2.61
C GLN A 57 18.59 1.47 -2.38
N ARG A 58 19.42 0.76 -1.60
CA ARG A 58 20.83 1.12 -1.42
C ARG A 58 21.57 1.04 -2.75
N ARG A 59 21.32 0.01 -3.56
CA ARG A 59 21.93 -0.12 -4.89
C ARG A 59 21.37 0.89 -5.89
N GLN A 60 20.08 1.20 -5.82
CA GLN A 60 19.46 2.28 -6.60
C GLN A 60 20.08 3.64 -6.24
N ASN A 61 20.32 3.90 -4.95
CA ASN A 61 21.00 5.12 -4.50
C ASN A 61 22.44 5.20 -5.01
N VAL A 62 23.17 4.09 -5.09
CA VAL A 62 24.53 4.06 -5.68
C VAL A 62 24.48 4.32 -7.18
N ALA A 63 23.53 3.72 -7.90
CA ALA A 63 23.34 3.96 -9.33
C ALA A 63 22.93 5.42 -9.62
N TYR A 64 22.03 5.98 -8.80
CA TYR A 64 21.65 7.39 -8.86
C TYR A 64 22.83 8.33 -8.58
N GLN A 65 23.62 8.06 -7.55
CA GLN A 65 24.84 8.82 -7.25
C GLN A 65 25.80 8.83 -8.43
N TYR A 66 26.00 7.68 -9.08
CA TYR A 66 26.90 7.59 -10.22
C TYR A 66 26.36 8.31 -11.47
N LEU A 67 25.05 8.23 -11.74
CA LEU A 67 24.40 9.01 -12.80
C LEU A 67 24.55 10.52 -12.57
N CYS A 68 24.41 11.00 -11.33
CA CYS A 68 24.73 12.40 -11.01
C CYS A 68 26.18 12.74 -11.36
N ARG A 69 27.16 11.90 -11.00
CA ARG A 69 28.58 12.15 -11.33
C ARG A 69 28.88 12.13 -12.83
N LEU A 70 28.16 11.32 -13.60
CA LEU A 70 28.24 11.29 -15.07
C LEU A 70 27.68 12.59 -15.67
N GLU A 71 26.53 13.05 -15.20
CA GLU A 71 25.92 14.32 -15.64
C GLU A 71 26.81 15.53 -15.29
N GLU A 72 27.44 15.53 -14.12
CA GLU A 72 28.41 16.57 -13.73
C GLU A 72 29.63 16.58 -14.65
N ALA A 73 30.19 15.41 -14.94
CA ALA A 73 31.33 15.27 -15.84
C ALA A 73 30.95 15.70 -17.26
N LYS A 74 29.75 15.33 -17.73
CA LYS A 74 29.19 15.74 -19.03
C LYS A 74 29.16 17.26 -19.14
N ARG A 75 28.42 17.95 -18.26
CA ARG A 75 28.26 19.41 -18.33
C ARG A 75 29.59 20.15 -18.24
N TRP A 76 30.53 19.62 -17.45
CA TRP A 76 31.87 20.19 -17.36
C TRP A 76 32.65 20.03 -18.67
N MET A 77 32.62 18.85 -19.29
CA MET A 77 33.25 18.64 -20.60
C MET A 77 32.59 19.46 -21.71
N GLU A 78 31.25 19.59 -21.72
CA GLU A 78 30.53 20.47 -22.65
C GLU A 78 30.94 21.94 -22.48
N ALA A 79 31.09 22.40 -21.23
CA ALA A 79 31.57 23.76 -20.95
C ALA A 79 33.03 23.99 -21.41
N CYS A 80 33.88 22.96 -21.35
CA CYS A 80 35.27 23.05 -21.80
C CYS A 80 35.41 22.95 -23.33
N LEU A 81 34.60 22.12 -23.98
CA LEU A 81 34.69 21.83 -25.42
C LEU A 81 33.76 22.69 -26.29
N ASN A 82 32.71 23.27 -25.69
CA ASN A 82 31.64 24.00 -26.36
C ASN A 82 30.94 23.20 -27.48
N GLU A 83 30.80 21.89 -27.25
CA GLU A 83 30.10 20.90 -28.08
C GLU A 83 29.09 20.14 -27.20
N GLU A 84 27.91 19.79 -27.74
CA GLU A 84 26.93 18.96 -27.03
C GLU A 84 27.39 17.49 -26.99
N LEU A 85 27.28 16.86 -25.82
CA LEU A 85 27.67 15.47 -25.58
C LEU A 85 26.44 14.57 -25.41
N ALA A 86 26.66 13.25 -25.59
CA ALA A 86 25.63 12.22 -25.44
C ALA A 86 24.95 12.25 -24.05
N SER A 87 23.79 11.59 -23.93
CA SER A 87 23.08 11.49 -22.65
C SER A 87 23.94 10.80 -21.57
N PRO A 88 23.70 11.02 -20.26
CA PRO A 88 24.51 10.42 -19.19
C PRO A 88 24.59 8.89 -19.23
N THR A 89 23.57 8.23 -19.76
CA THR A 89 23.51 6.77 -19.94
C THR A 89 24.37 6.28 -21.10
N GLU A 90 24.52 7.09 -22.14
CA GLU A 90 25.34 6.77 -23.33
C GLU A 90 26.75 7.38 -23.25
N LEU A 91 27.00 8.27 -22.29
CA LEU A 91 28.26 8.98 -22.12
C LEU A 91 29.44 8.02 -21.99
N GLU A 92 29.30 6.97 -21.17
CA GLU A 92 30.34 5.95 -21.02
C GLU A 92 30.73 5.30 -22.35
N GLU A 93 29.75 5.04 -23.21
CA GLU A 93 29.96 4.41 -24.51
C GLU A 93 30.62 5.39 -25.48
N SER A 94 30.23 6.67 -25.44
CA SER A 94 30.84 7.73 -26.25
C SER A 94 32.32 7.98 -25.90
N LEU A 95 32.72 7.75 -24.64
CA LEU A 95 34.09 7.97 -24.19
C LEU A 95 35.06 6.84 -24.62
N ARG A 96 34.55 5.67 -24.99
CA ARG A 96 35.36 4.47 -25.33
C ARG A 96 36.28 4.67 -26.53
N ASN A 97 35.87 5.51 -27.49
CA ASN A 97 36.66 5.79 -28.69
C ASN A 97 37.79 6.82 -28.46
N GLY A 98 37.86 7.38 -27.24
CA GLY A 98 38.87 8.34 -26.81
C GLY A 98 38.84 9.69 -27.53
N VAL A 99 37.93 9.94 -28.46
CA VAL A 99 37.91 11.17 -29.28
C VAL A 99 37.62 12.39 -28.40
N ILE A 100 36.58 12.31 -27.56
CA ILE A 100 36.21 13.38 -26.63
C ILE A 100 37.34 13.64 -25.62
N LEU A 101 37.96 12.57 -25.10
CA LEU A 101 39.10 12.65 -24.18
C LEU A 101 40.32 13.30 -24.84
N ALA A 102 40.63 12.95 -26.09
CA ALA A 102 41.71 13.56 -26.84
C ALA A 102 41.44 15.04 -27.18
N LYS A 103 40.18 15.41 -27.49
CA LYS A 103 39.78 16.82 -27.64
C LYS A 103 39.95 17.59 -26.33
N LEU A 104 39.62 16.98 -25.20
CA LEU A 104 39.84 17.56 -23.87
C LEU A 104 41.34 17.73 -23.59
N GLY A 105 42.15 16.74 -23.93
CA GLY A 105 43.61 16.82 -23.89
C GLY A 105 44.17 17.94 -24.79
N HIS A 106 43.60 18.14 -25.98
CA HIS A 106 43.97 19.24 -26.87
C HIS A 106 43.63 20.62 -26.29
N CYS A 107 42.49 20.76 -25.61
CA CYS A 107 42.05 22.01 -24.99
C CYS A 107 43.09 22.55 -23.99
N PHE A 108 43.67 21.66 -23.17
CA PHE A 108 44.58 22.04 -22.08
C PHE A 108 46.06 21.79 -22.40
N ALA A 109 46.38 20.89 -23.33
CA ALA A 109 47.74 20.59 -23.77
C ALA A 109 47.82 20.42 -25.30
N PRO A 110 47.61 21.51 -26.07
CA PRO A 110 47.55 21.46 -27.54
C PRO A 110 48.87 20.99 -28.18
N ASP A 111 50.00 21.19 -27.50
CA ASP A 111 51.34 20.78 -27.94
C ASP A 111 51.53 19.25 -27.93
N VAL A 112 50.85 18.54 -27.03
CA VAL A 112 50.93 17.08 -26.88
C VAL A 112 49.92 16.40 -27.79
N VAL A 113 48.71 16.96 -27.86
CA VAL A 113 47.61 16.38 -28.64
C VAL A 113 47.17 17.37 -29.73
N PRO A 114 47.90 17.50 -30.85
CA PRO A 114 47.42 18.27 -31.99
C PRO A 114 46.14 17.67 -32.57
N LEU A 115 45.16 18.51 -32.96
CA LEU A 115 43.90 18.07 -33.57
C LEU A 115 44.08 17.14 -34.79
N LYS A 116 45.21 17.28 -35.51
CA LYS A 116 45.54 16.46 -36.68
C LYS A 116 45.91 15.01 -36.33
N LYS A 117 46.32 14.75 -35.08
CA LYS A 117 46.69 13.40 -34.59
C LYS A 117 45.49 12.63 -34.03
N ILE A 118 44.36 13.29 -33.78
CA ILE A 118 43.14 12.64 -33.28
C ILE A 118 42.55 11.78 -34.40
N TYR A 119 42.51 10.47 -34.18
CA TYR A 119 41.90 9.52 -35.08
C TYR A 119 40.38 9.61 -35.00
N ASP A 120 39.71 9.65 -36.16
CA ASP A 120 38.25 9.71 -36.29
C ASP A 120 37.62 10.90 -35.53
N ARG A 121 38.16 12.10 -35.73
CA ARG A 121 37.73 13.36 -35.07
C ARG A 121 36.23 13.63 -35.13
N GLU A 122 35.59 13.26 -36.24
CA GLU A 122 34.16 13.47 -36.50
C GLU A 122 33.30 12.25 -36.15
N GLN A 123 33.89 11.20 -35.57
CA GLN A 123 33.21 9.96 -35.11
C GLN A 123 32.43 9.19 -36.19
N ARG A 124 32.56 9.55 -37.49
CA ARG A 124 31.84 8.90 -38.59
C ARG A 124 32.18 7.43 -38.75
N ARG A 125 33.44 7.03 -38.45
CA ARG A 125 33.81 5.60 -38.52
C ARG A 125 33.31 4.83 -37.32
N TYR A 126 33.30 5.47 -36.15
CA TYR A 126 32.72 4.92 -34.94
C TYR A 126 31.22 4.65 -35.11
N GLU A 127 30.47 5.58 -35.68
CA GLU A 127 29.03 5.42 -35.97
C GLU A 127 28.75 4.33 -37.03
N ALA A 128 29.62 4.21 -38.05
CA ALA A 128 29.42 3.25 -39.14
C ALA A 128 29.89 1.81 -38.84
N THR A 129 30.97 1.65 -38.08
CA THR A 129 31.66 0.36 -37.90
C THR A 129 31.97 0.00 -36.45
N GLY A 130 31.66 0.88 -35.49
CA GLY A 130 31.97 0.69 -34.08
C GLY A 130 33.45 0.92 -33.74
N LEU A 131 33.90 0.33 -32.63
CA LEU A 131 35.21 0.60 -32.03
C LEU A 131 36.37 -0.04 -32.83
N HIS A 132 37.18 0.77 -33.51
CA HIS A 132 38.44 0.36 -34.13
C HIS A 132 39.65 0.43 -33.18
N PHE A 133 40.62 -0.48 -33.30
CA PHE A 133 41.82 -0.53 -32.42
C PHE A 133 42.59 0.79 -32.36
N ARG A 134 42.67 1.52 -33.48
CA ARG A 134 43.32 2.85 -33.56
C ARG A 134 42.70 3.92 -32.65
N HIS A 135 41.49 3.73 -32.12
CA HIS A 135 40.96 4.63 -31.09
C HIS A 135 41.75 4.58 -29.77
N THR A 136 42.52 3.52 -29.53
CA THR A 136 43.44 3.47 -28.38
C THR A 136 44.51 4.56 -28.44
N ASP A 137 44.90 5.01 -29.64
CA ASP A 137 45.84 6.12 -29.83
C ASP A 137 45.29 7.42 -29.21
N ASN A 138 43.99 7.70 -29.39
CA ASN A 138 43.32 8.87 -28.81
C ASN A 138 43.34 8.84 -27.27
N ILE A 139 43.11 7.66 -26.68
CA ILE A 139 43.15 7.46 -25.23
C ILE A 139 44.58 7.68 -24.69
N ASN A 140 45.58 7.15 -25.40
CA ASN A 140 46.98 7.32 -25.02
C ASN A 140 47.42 8.79 -25.10
N HIS A 141 46.98 9.52 -26.13
CA HIS A 141 47.21 10.96 -26.25
C HIS A 141 46.63 11.75 -25.09
N TRP A 142 45.42 11.41 -24.63
CA TRP A 142 44.83 12.02 -23.44
C TRP A 142 45.60 11.71 -22.15
N ARG A 143 46.08 10.46 -21.98
CA ARG A 143 46.92 10.08 -20.82
C ARG A 143 48.25 10.81 -20.80
N GLU A 144 48.86 11.00 -21.97
CA GLU A 144 50.09 11.78 -22.13
C GLU A 144 49.86 13.27 -21.82
N ALA A 145 48.71 13.82 -22.23
CA ALA A 145 48.30 15.18 -21.87
C ALA A 145 48.15 15.35 -20.34
N MET A 146 47.48 14.41 -19.64
CA MET A 146 47.34 14.48 -18.18
C MET A 146 48.67 14.38 -17.45
N THR A 147 49.58 13.54 -17.95
CA THR A 147 50.95 13.41 -17.40
C THR A 147 51.72 14.71 -17.55
N ARG A 148 51.58 15.41 -18.70
CA ARG A 148 52.22 16.71 -18.90
C ARG A 148 51.60 17.84 -18.08
N LEU A 149 50.29 17.77 -17.84
CA LEU A 149 49.59 18.71 -16.95
C LEU A 149 50.01 18.53 -15.49
N GLY A 150 50.65 17.42 -15.13
CA GLY A 150 51.14 17.14 -13.78
C GLY A 150 50.09 16.50 -12.86
N LEU A 151 49.03 15.90 -13.42
CA LEU A 151 48.08 15.14 -12.62
C LEU A 151 48.77 13.87 -12.06
N PRO A 152 48.66 13.57 -10.75
CA PRO A 152 49.30 12.40 -10.18
C PRO A 152 48.81 11.09 -10.81
N THR A 153 49.73 10.15 -11.02
CA THR A 153 49.46 8.89 -11.73
C THR A 153 48.46 7.99 -11.02
N ILE A 154 48.19 8.22 -9.72
CA ILE A 154 47.14 7.53 -8.95
C ILE A 154 45.74 7.72 -9.56
N PHE A 155 45.49 8.88 -10.18
CA PHE A 155 44.21 9.18 -10.82
C PHE A 155 44.11 8.65 -12.25
N HIS A 156 45.23 8.33 -12.91
CA HIS A 156 45.23 7.91 -14.30
C HIS A 156 44.53 6.54 -14.48
N PRO A 157 43.55 6.43 -15.40
CA PRO A 157 43.02 5.15 -15.83
C PRO A 157 43.98 4.45 -16.80
N GLU A 158 43.83 3.14 -16.94
CA GLU A 158 44.52 2.36 -17.96
C GLU A 158 43.76 2.41 -19.29
N THR A 159 44.45 2.19 -20.41
CA THR A 159 43.81 2.20 -21.74
C THR A 159 42.72 1.12 -21.85
N THR A 160 42.88 -0.01 -21.15
CA THR A 160 41.86 -1.07 -21.05
C THR A 160 40.64 -0.68 -20.21
N ASP A 161 40.77 0.26 -19.26
CA ASP A 161 39.64 0.71 -18.46
C ASP A 161 38.60 1.42 -19.33
N ILE A 162 39.06 2.13 -20.36
CA ILE A 162 38.26 2.94 -21.31
C ILE A 162 37.88 2.12 -22.55
N TYR A 163 38.85 1.53 -23.24
CA TYR A 163 38.62 0.85 -24.52
C TYR A 163 37.76 -0.41 -24.36
N ASP A 164 38.08 -1.27 -23.39
CA ASP A 164 37.32 -2.50 -23.10
C ASP A 164 36.12 -2.25 -22.17
N LYS A 165 35.89 -0.99 -21.73
CA LYS A 165 34.88 -0.62 -20.73
C LYS A 165 35.01 -1.44 -19.42
N LYS A 166 36.24 -1.77 -19.01
CA LYS A 166 36.49 -2.57 -17.80
C LYS A 166 36.30 -1.79 -16.50
N ASN A 167 36.59 -0.48 -16.49
CA ASN A 167 36.48 0.36 -15.30
C ASN A 167 36.21 1.82 -15.65
N MET A 168 35.06 2.08 -16.28
CA MET A 168 34.63 3.43 -16.60
C MET A 168 34.48 4.36 -15.37
N PRO A 169 34.07 3.88 -14.17
CA PRO A 169 34.03 4.72 -12.98
C PRO A 169 35.38 5.35 -12.61
N ARG A 170 36.50 4.67 -12.89
CA ARG A 170 37.85 5.23 -12.70
C ARG A 170 38.15 6.37 -13.68
N VAL A 171 37.61 6.30 -14.88
CA VAL A 171 37.75 7.35 -15.92
C VAL A 171 36.97 8.59 -15.49
N VAL A 172 35.73 8.41 -15.03
CA VAL A 172 34.91 9.50 -14.48
C VAL A 172 35.60 10.11 -13.26
N TYR A 173 36.13 9.28 -12.36
CA TYR A 173 36.92 9.74 -11.22
C TYR A 173 38.15 10.56 -11.63
N CYS A 174 38.86 10.15 -12.68
CA CYS A 174 39.98 10.89 -13.25
C CYS A 174 39.54 12.24 -13.83
N ILE A 175 38.38 12.31 -14.50
CA ILE A 175 37.83 13.57 -15.04
C ILE A 175 37.48 14.53 -13.89
N HIS A 176 36.89 14.03 -12.81
CA HIS A 176 36.59 14.83 -11.61
C HIS A 176 37.87 15.35 -10.94
N ALA A 177 38.91 14.52 -10.83
CA ALA A 177 40.22 14.93 -10.32
C ALA A 177 40.92 15.95 -11.24
N LEU A 178 40.86 15.74 -12.55
CA LEU A 178 41.40 16.67 -13.55
C LEU A 178 40.66 18.01 -13.52
N SER A 179 39.34 18.00 -13.38
CA SER A 179 38.53 19.22 -13.26
C SER A 179 38.92 20.04 -12.04
N LEU A 180 39.01 19.40 -10.87
CA LEU A 180 39.46 20.06 -9.63
C LEU A 180 40.89 20.59 -9.76
N TYR A 181 41.79 19.84 -10.39
CA TYR A 181 43.18 20.26 -10.61
C TYR A 181 43.28 21.45 -11.57
N LEU A 182 42.60 21.41 -12.71
CA LEU A 182 42.58 22.50 -13.69
C LEU A 182 41.87 23.75 -13.15
N PHE A 183 40.86 23.58 -12.31
CA PHE A 183 40.22 24.70 -11.60
C PHE A 183 41.19 25.35 -10.60
N LYS A 184 41.96 24.56 -9.83
CA LYS A 184 43.01 25.09 -8.95
C LYS A 184 44.09 25.88 -9.72
N LEU A 185 44.38 25.48 -10.97
CA LEU A 185 45.29 26.20 -11.86
C LEU A 185 44.64 27.37 -12.62
N GLY A 186 43.33 27.60 -12.46
CA GLY A 186 42.59 28.66 -13.15
C GLY A 186 42.37 28.43 -14.65
N LEU A 187 42.61 27.21 -15.15
CA LEU A 187 42.53 26.86 -16.57
C LEU A 187 41.15 26.37 -17.01
N ALA A 188 40.30 25.94 -16.08
CA ALA A 188 38.97 25.40 -16.37
C ALA A 188 37.92 25.85 -15.33
N PRO A 189 36.63 25.89 -15.70
CA PRO A 189 35.54 26.17 -14.75
C PRO A 189 35.38 25.04 -13.72
N GLN A 190 34.79 25.37 -12.56
CA GLN A 190 34.52 24.39 -11.50
C GLN A 190 33.40 23.41 -11.92
N ILE A 191 33.59 22.12 -11.67
CA ILE A 191 32.53 21.11 -11.81
C ILE A 191 31.42 21.36 -10.77
N GLN A 192 30.15 21.30 -11.20
CA GLN A 192 28.99 21.54 -10.35
C GLN A 192 28.67 20.28 -9.53
N ASP A 193 28.13 20.44 -8.32
CA ASP A 193 27.55 19.32 -7.55
C ASP A 193 26.04 19.27 -7.78
N LEU A 194 25.61 18.26 -8.53
CA LEU A 194 24.23 18.06 -9.01
C LEU A 194 23.50 16.96 -8.23
N TYR A 195 24.15 16.39 -7.22
CA TYR A 195 23.53 15.40 -6.34
C TYR A 195 22.25 15.96 -5.68
N GLY A 196 21.11 15.30 -5.90
CA GLY A 196 19.80 15.70 -5.39
C GLY A 196 19.15 16.90 -6.11
N LYS A 197 19.76 17.41 -7.19
CA LYS A 197 19.21 18.52 -8.01
C LYS A 197 18.70 18.06 -9.38
N VAL A 198 19.18 16.92 -9.86
CA VAL A 198 18.80 16.32 -11.15
C VAL A 198 18.07 15.01 -10.90
N ASN A 199 16.97 14.79 -11.64
CA ASN A 199 16.17 13.57 -11.57
C ASN A 199 16.41 12.73 -12.82
N PHE A 200 16.50 11.41 -12.64
CA PHE A 200 16.63 10.42 -13.72
C PHE A 200 15.41 9.51 -13.71
N THR A 201 15.09 8.93 -14.86
CA THR A 201 14.01 7.95 -14.97
C THR A 201 14.37 6.65 -14.25
N GLU A 202 13.37 5.90 -13.80
CA GLU A 202 13.60 4.60 -13.15
C GLU A 202 14.28 3.59 -14.09
N GLU A 203 14.05 3.70 -15.40
CA GLU A 203 14.71 2.87 -16.42
C GLU A 203 16.21 3.16 -16.51
N GLU A 204 16.61 4.44 -16.50
CA GLU A 204 18.02 4.85 -16.52
C GLU A 204 18.75 4.39 -15.25
N ILE A 205 18.11 4.54 -14.08
CA ILE A 205 18.66 4.08 -12.79
C ILE A 205 18.82 2.55 -12.78
N ASN A 206 17.82 1.82 -13.28
CA ASN A 206 17.86 0.36 -13.34
C ASN A 206 18.86 -0.17 -14.38
N ASN A 207 19.02 0.50 -15.52
CA ASN A 207 20.03 0.17 -16.52
C ASN A 207 21.43 0.40 -15.97
N MET A 208 21.69 1.56 -15.35
CA MET A 208 22.98 1.85 -14.73
C MET A 208 23.30 0.87 -13.60
N LYS A 209 22.29 0.51 -12.80
CA LYS A 209 22.44 -0.52 -11.76
C LYS A 209 22.87 -1.87 -12.32
N ARG A 210 22.26 -2.32 -13.43
CA ARG A 210 22.62 -3.59 -14.08
C ARG A 210 24.05 -3.58 -14.62
N GLU A 211 24.49 -2.46 -15.20
CA GLU A 211 25.87 -2.29 -15.66
C GLU A 211 26.84 -2.32 -14.47
N LEU A 212 26.59 -1.57 -13.39
CA LEU A 212 27.45 -1.59 -12.20
C LEU A 212 27.52 -2.99 -11.53
N GLU A 213 26.42 -3.74 -11.49
CA GLU A 213 26.37 -5.11 -10.94
C GLU A 213 27.15 -6.12 -11.80
N LYS A 214 27.23 -5.91 -13.12
CA LYS A 214 27.92 -6.82 -14.06
C LYS A 214 29.45 -6.82 -13.85
N TYR A 215 30.02 -5.68 -13.47
CA TYR A 215 31.48 -5.55 -13.30
C TYR A 215 31.94 -5.68 -11.84
N GLY A 216 31.04 -5.60 -10.86
CA GLY A 216 31.37 -5.77 -9.44
C GLY A 216 32.36 -4.72 -8.91
N LEU A 217 32.42 -3.55 -9.53
CA LEU A 217 33.39 -2.50 -9.24
C LEU A 217 33.01 -1.76 -7.94
N GLN A 218 34.01 -1.47 -7.10
CA GLN A 218 33.81 -0.56 -5.98
C GLN A 218 33.90 0.89 -6.45
N MET A 219 32.87 1.67 -6.13
CA MET A 219 32.82 3.10 -6.44
C MET A 219 33.99 3.85 -5.78
N PRO A 220 34.79 4.62 -6.54
CA PRO A 220 35.83 5.47 -5.98
C PRO A 220 35.26 6.53 -5.03
N ALA A 221 36.03 6.93 -4.02
CA ALA A 221 35.60 7.95 -3.06
C ALA A 221 35.78 9.37 -3.66
N PHE A 222 34.77 9.85 -4.40
CA PHE A 222 34.77 11.19 -5.02
C PHE A 222 34.95 12.33 -4.01
N SER A 223 34.48 12.17 -2.76
CA SER A 223 34.64 13.17 -1.70
C SER A 223 36.08 13.35 -1.20
N LYS A 224 36.98 12.39 -1.47
CA LYS A 224 38.37 12.41 -0.99
C LYS A 224 39.38 12.93 -2.02
N ILE A 225 38.94 13.24 -3.25
CA ILE A 225 39.82 13.69 -4.34
C ILE A 225 40.62 14.93 -3.94
N GLY A 226 39.97 15.92 -3.31
CA GLY A 226 40.62 17.16 -2.89
C GLY A 226 41.73 16.95 -1.85
N GLY A 227 41.55 16.00 -0.92
CA GLY A 227 42.53 15.67 0.11
C GLY A 227 43.72 14.87 -0.40
N ILE A 228 43.50 13.98 -1.38
CA ILE A 228 44.58 13.20 -2.01
C ILE A 228 45.45 14.11 -2.89
N LEU A 229 44.82 15.02 -3.66
CA LEU A 229 45.54 16.03 -4.43
C LEU A 229 46.38 16.97 -3.54
N ALA A 230 45.86 17.37 -2.38
CA ALA A 230 46.59 18.17 -1.39
C ALA A 230 47.85 17.42 -0.88
N SER A 231 47.69 16.15 -0.50
CA SER A 231 48.78 15.36 0.07
C SER A 231 49.97 15.11 -0.86
N GLU A 232 49.75 14.88 -2.16
CA GLU A 232 50.84 14.55 -3.11
C GLU A 232 51.53 15.77 -3.75
N LEU A 233 50.98 16.98 -3.61
CA LEU A 233 51.55 18.24 -4.14
C LEU A 233 52.37 19.04 -3.10
N SER A 234 52.47 18.55 -1.86
CA SER A 234 52.90 19.35 -0.71
C SER A 234 54.43 19.35 -0.47
N VAL A 235 55.11 20.33 -1.05
CA VAL A 235 56.29 20.94 -0.40
C VAL A 235 56.01 22.39 0.06
N ASP A 236 54.97 23.05 -0.47
CA ASP A 236 54.64 24.45 -0.15
C ASP A 236 53.25 24.69 0.47
N GLU A 237 52.50 23.66 0.88
CA GLU A 237 51.19 23.87 1.51
C GLU A 237 51.28 24.69 2.81
N ALA A 238 52.37 24.56 3.58
CA ALA A 238 52.57 25.37 4.78
C ALA A 238 52.72 26.87 4.47
N ALA A 239 53.38 27.22 3.35
CA ALA A 239 53.59 28.61 2.94
C ALA A 239 52.31 29.23 2.37
N VAL A 240 51.55 28.46 1.56
CA VAL A 240 50.23 28.87 1.07
C VAL A 240 49.25 29.04 2.23
N HIS A 241 49.26 28.10 3.18
CA HIS A 241 48.40 28.15 4.35
C HIS A 241 48.71 29.33 5.26
N ALA A 242 49.99 29.64 5.49
CA ALA A 242 50.43 30.81 6.23
C ALA A 242 50.02 32.12 5.52
N ALA A 243 50.15 32.18 4.18
CA ALA A 243 49.73 33.33 3.40
C ALA A 243 48.21 33.56 3.44
N VAL A 244 47.41 32.49 3.34
CA VAL A 244 45.94 32.55 3.44
C VAL A 244 45.48 32.96 4.84
N LEU A 245 46.14 32.48 5.90
CA LEU A 245 45.86 32.91 7.27
C LEU A 245 46.21 34.39 7.47
N ALA A 246 47.36 34.84 6.94
CA ALA A 246 47.76 36.25 6.99
C ALA A 246 46.78 37.17 6.26
N ILE A 247 46.22 36.74 5.12
CA ILE A 247 45.16 37.48 4.41
C ILE A 247 43.90 37.54 5.27
N ASN A 248 43.46 36.42 5.84
CA ASN A 248 42.27 36.37 6.70
C ASN A 248 42.40 37.27 7.94
N GLU A 249 43.59 37.35 8.53
CA GLU A 249 43.89 38.21 9.68
C GLU A 249 43.95 39.69 9.26
N ALA A 250 44.54 40.00 8.11
CA ALA A 250 44.56 41.36 7.56
C ALA A 250 43.14 41.87 7.26
N VAL A 251 42.28 41.00 6.70
CA VAL A 251 40.87 41.30 6.43
C VAL A 251 40.10 41.58 7.73
N GLU A 252 40.36 40.83 8.81
CA GLU A 252 39.75 41.07 10.13
C GLU A 252 40.17 42.40 10.77
N ARG A 253 41.43 42.81 10.57
CA ARG A 253 41.95 44.08 11.09
C ARG A 253 41.35 45.30 10.40
N GLY A 254 40.72 45.15 9.24
CA GLY A 254 39.98 46.23 8.57
C GLY A 254 40.83 47.25 7.81
N VAL A 255 42.16 47.06 7.75
CA VAL A 255 43.08 48.04 7.14
C VAL A 255 43.34 47.67 5.68
N VAL A 256 42.93 48.55 4.76
CA VAL A 256 43.00 48.33 3.30
C VAL A 256 44.44 48.09 2.81
N GLU A 257 45.40 48.92 3.25
CA GLU A 257 46.81 48.79 2.87
C GLU A 257 47.44 47.46 3.32
N GLN A 258 47.11 47.01 4.54
CA GLN A 258 47.61 45.74 5.07
C GLN A 258 46.99 44.54 4.37
N THR A 259 45.71 44.65 4.01
CA THR A 259 45.01 43.62 3.25
C THR A 259 45.59 43.48 1.86
N MET A 260 45.87 44.59 1.18
CA MET A 260 46.52 44.55 -0.13
C MET A 260 47.94 44.00 -0.07
N ALA A 261 48.72 44.37 0.95
CA ALA A 261 50.04 43.80 1.17
C ALA A 261 49.97 42.27 1.42
N ALA A 262 48.96 41.79 2.14
CA ALA A 262 48.74 40.37 2.36
C ALA A 262 48.27 39.64 1.08
N LEU A 263 47.42 40.28 0.27
CA LEU A 263 46.95 39.75 -1.02
C LEU A 263 48.09 39.65 -2.05
N HIS A 264 49.07 40.55 -2.00
CA HIS A 264 50.27 40.53 -2.86
C HIS A 264 51.31 39.48 -2.45
N ASN A 265 51.05 38.71 -1.39
CA ASN A 265 51.95 37.66 -0.96
C ASN A 265 52.12 36.62 -2.10
N PRO A 266 53.33 36.42 -2.65
CA PRO A 266 53.55 35.50 -3.77
C PRO A 266 53.21 34.05 -3.40
N SER A 267 53.29 33.69 -2.12
CA SER A 267 52.89 32.37 -1.60
C SER A 267 51.37 32.18 -1.56
N ALA A 268 50.54 33.23 -1.68
CA ALA A 268 49.09 33.11 -1.78
C ALA A 268 48.60 32.73 -3.20
N MET A 269 49.47 32.85 -4.20
CA MET A 269 49.20 32.53 -5.62
C MET A 269 47.91 33.16 -6.16
N LEU A 270 47.61 34.40 -5.76
CA LEU A 270 46.44 35.13 -6.22
C LEU A 270 46.74 35.86 -7.54
N LEU A 271 45.78 35.84 -8.47
CA LEU A 271 45.90 36.40 -9.82
C LEU A 271 44.92 37.58 -10.01
N HIS A 272 45.24 38.48 -10.93
CA HIS A 272 44.38 39.60 -11.35
C HIS A 272 44.05 40.64 -10.26
N LEU A 273 44.95 40.85 -9.29
CA LEU A 273 44.80 41.92 -8.30
C LEU A 273 44.94 43.30 -8.96
N ARG A 274 44.01 44.21 -8.69
CA ARG A 274 44.06 45.60 -9.16
C ARG A 274 44.13 46.57 -7.97
N GLU A 275 45.15 47.42 -7.91
CA GLU A 275 45.37 48.33 -6.78
C GLU A 275 44.23 49.35 -6.57
N ASN A 276 43.57 49.77 -7.65
CA ASN A 276 42.43 50.69 -7.60
C ASN A 276 41.17 50.10 -6.95
N LEU A 277 41.07 48.77 -6.79
CA LEU A 277 39.92 48.10 -6.17
C LEU A 277 40.22 47.60 -4.74
N ALA A 278 41.35 48.02 -4.16
CA ALA A 278 41.82 47.61 -2.84
C ALA A 278 40.75 47.71 -1.73
N ALA A 279 40.07 48.86 -1.64
CA ALA A 279 39.04 49.09 -0.63
C ALA A 279 37.82 48.16 -0.85
N VAL A 280 37.46 47.90 -2.10
CA VAL A 280 36.31 47.06 -2.48
C VAL A 280 36.60 45.58 -2.22
N TYR A 281 37.83 45.12 -2.46
CA TYR A 281 38.24 43.76 -2.08
C TYR A 281 38.17 43.56 -0.58
N GLN A 282 38.65 44.53 0.20
CA GLN A 282 38.62 44.44 1.67
C GLN A 282 37.19 44.32 2.19
N GLU A 283 36.27 45.16 1.70
CA GLU A 283 34.87 45.12 2.13
C GLU A 283 34.17 43.81 1.73
N MET A 284 34.35 43.37 0.47
CA MET A 284 33.77 42.12 -0.03
C MET A 284 34.28 40.90 0.74
N LEU A 285 35.59 40.79 0.95
CA LEU A 285 36.19 39.66 1.67
C LEU A 285 35.76 39.66 3.15
N TYR A 286 35.62 40.83 3.77
CA TYR A 286 35.11 40.95 5.13
C TYR A 286 33.64 40.48 5.25
N GLN A 287 32.77 40.92 4.34
CA GLN A 287 31.35 40.51 4.31
C GLN A 287 31.21 38.99 4.13
N VAL A 288 31.91 38.41 3.15
CA VAL A 288 31.84 36.96 2.87
C VAL A 288 32.39 36.15 4.06
N LYS A 289 33.42 36.64 4.74
CA LYS A 289 33.94 35.99 5.95
C LYS A 289 32.94 36.01 7.10
N MET A 290 32.23 37.12 7.31
CA MET A 290 31.18 37.22 8.33
C MET A 290 29.99 36.31 8.03
N GLU A 291 29.58 36.21 6.77
CA GLU A 291 28.52 35.28 6.34
C GLU A 291 28.93 33.81 6.57
N LYS A 292 30.18 33.46 6.24
CA LYS A 292 30.71 32.10 6.46
C LYS A 292 30.76 31.74 7.95
N ALA A 293 31.23 32.65 8.80
CA ALA A 293 31.23 32.48 10.25
C ALA A 293 29.81 32.40 10.84
N GLY A 294 28.85 33.14 10.29
CA GLY A 294 27.44 33.07 10.66
C GLY A 294 26.79 31.73 10.27
N ASN A 295 27.11 31.21 9.08
CA ASN A 295 26.60 29.94 8.59
C ASN A 295 27.17 28.74 9.37
N ALA A 296 28.42 28.81 9.83
CA ALA A 296 29.02 27.79 10.68
C ALA A 296 28.30 27.67 12.04
N ARG A 297 27.87 28.79 12.62
CA ARG A 297 27.10 28.83 13.90
C ARG A 297 25.71 28.19 13.82
N ASN A 298 25.14 28.04 12.62
CA ASN A 298 23.80 27.46 12.41
C ASN A 298 23.81 25.91 12.28
N ARG A 299 24.96 25.23 12.37
CA ARG A 299 25.05 23.75 12.39
C ARG A 299 24.99 23.22 13.84
N GLU A 300 24.02 22.36 14.14
CA GLU A 300 23.70 21.83 15.49
C GLU A 300 24.71 20.78 16.05
N SER A 301 26.02 20.95 15.90
CA SER A 301 26.99 20.05 16.54
C SER A 301 28.25 20.79 16.99
N PRO A 302 28.43 21.03 18.30
CA PRO A 302 29.54 21.81 18.85
C PRO A 302 30.87 21.05 18.97
N GLU A 303 30.95 19.79 18.55
CA GLU A 303 32.15 18.93 18.77
C GLU A 303 33.07 18.80 17.54
N SER A 304 32.87 19.59 16.48
CA SER A 304 33.77 19.61 15.31
C SER A 304 33.96 21.01 14.71
N GLU A 305 34.17 22.04 15.54
CA GLU A 305 34.57 23.36 15.03
C GLU A 305 36.02 23.29 14.53
N ASP A 306 36.21 23.29 13.20
CA ASP A 306 37.51 23.41 12.56
C ASP A 306 37.77 24.88 12.18
N ILE A 307 39.02 25.33 12.25
CA ILE A 307 39.44 26.73 12.02
C ILE A 307 39.05 27.19 10.60
N TYR A 308 38.93 26.27 9.65
CA TYR A 308 38.48 26.51 8.28
C TYR A 308 37.00 26.87 8.12
N ASP A 309 36.16 26.62 9.13
CA ASP A 309 34.76 27.03 9.12
C ASP A 309 34.60 28.54 9.34
N ARG A 310 35.61 29.20 9.93
CA ARG A 310 35.65 30.65 10.18
C ARG A 310 36.54 31.42 9.20
N CYS A 311 37.54 30.77 8.62
CA CYS A 311 38.48 31.38 7.68
C CYS A 311 38.08 31.15 6.21
N LEU A 312 38.34 32.14 5.36
CA LEU A 312 38.23 32.00 3.91
C LEU A 312 39.40 31.17 3.37
N THR A 313 39.11 30.27 2.43
CA THR A 313 40.11 29.50 1.70
C THR A 313 40.69 30.31 0.54
N GLN A 314 41.87 29.93 0.05
CA GLN A 314 42.51 30.57 -1.11
C GLN A 314 41.57 30.69 -2.32
N ALA A 315 40.80 29.64 -2.62
CA ALA A 315 39.88 29.60 -3.75
C ALA A 315 38.68 30.55 -3.57
N GLU A 316 38.16 30.68 -2.34
CA GLU A 316 37.10 31.63 -2.01
C GLU A 316 37.62 33.08 -2.13
N ILE A 317 38.85 33.35 -1.69
CA ILE A 317 39.49 34.67 -1.82
C ILE A 317 39.65 35.03 -3.30
N GLN A 318 40.22 34.14 -4.13
CA GLN A 318 40.37 34.37 -5.56
C GLN A 318 39.02 34.53 -6.29
N GLY A 319 38.03 33.70 -5.94
CA GLY A 319 36.71 33.77 -6.55
C GLY A 319 36.00 35.10 -6.28
N ASN A 320 36.14 35.66 -5.08
CA ASN A 320 35.55 36.96 -4.75
C ASN A 320 36.34 38.14 -5.33
N ILE A 321 37.67 38.05 -5.44
CA ILE A 321 38.49 39.03 -6.17
C ILE A 321 38.05 39.11 -7.64
N ASN A 322 37.82 37.96 -8.29
CA ASN A 322 37.33 37.93 -9.67
C ASN A 322 35.93 38.56 -9.80
N LYS A 323 35.03 38.34 -8.85
CA LYS A 323 33.71 39.00 -8.84
C LYS A 323 33.83 40.52 -8.71
N VAL A 324 34.67 41.01 -7.80
CA VAL A 324 34.89 42.45 -7.63
C VAL A 324 35.52 43.05 -8.89
N ASN A 325 36.44 42.34 -9.54
CA ASN A 325 37.02 42.77 -10.81
C ASN A 325 36.00 42.88 -11.93
N VAL A 326 35.09 41.90 -12.05
CA VAL A 326 34.00 41.95 -13.04
C VAL A 326 33.05 43.11 -12.73
N HIS A 327 32.70 43.32 -11.45
CA HIS A 327 31.87 44.45 -11.04
C HIS A 327 32.52 45.79 -11.33
N GLY A 328 33.80 45.97 -11.00
CA GLY A 328 34.53 47.20 -11.33
C GLY A 328 34.65 47.42 -12.84
N ALA A 329 34.86 46.36 -13.63
CA ALA A 329 34.86 46.48 -15.09
C ALA A 329 33.49 46.87 -15.65
N LEU A 330 32.39 46.40 -15.04
CA LEU A 330 31.03 46.81 -15.39
C LEU A 330 30.73 48.26 -14.98
N GLU A 331 31.24 48.73 -13.84
CA GLU A 331 31.13 50.14 -13.44
C GLU A 331 31.84 51.06 -14.44
N TYR A 332 33.01 50.67 -14.96
CA TYR A 332 33.66 51.41 -16.05
C TYR A 332 32.86 51.40 -17.37
N VAL A 333 32.10 50.32 -17.64
CA VAL A 333 31.16 50.27 -18.77
C VAL A 333 29.98 51.21 -18.53
N ASP A 334 29.42 51.22 -17.32
CA ASP A 334 28.31 52.09 -16.92
C ASP A 334 28.71 53.57 -16.95
N ASP A 335 29.89 53.92 -16.43
CA ASP A 335 30.47 55.27 -16.51
C ASP A 335 30.65 55.73 -17.96
N ALA A 336 31.07 54.83 -18.85
CA ALA A 336 31.24 55.13 -20.27
C ALA A 336 29.90 55.32 -20.99
N LEU A 337 28.85 54.58 -20.58
CA LEU A 337 27.48 54.77 -21.05
C LEU A 337 26.89 56.09 -20.55
N GLU A 338 27.13 56.47 -19.28
CA GLU A 338 26.65 57.74 -18.72
C GLU A 338 27.31 58.96 -19.36
N ARG A 339 28.61 58.86 -19.64
CA ARG A 339 29.37 59.91 -20.34
C ARG A 339 29.07 59.97 -21.84
N GLN A 340 28.26 59.05 -22.36
CA GLN A 340 27.98 58.86 -23.78
C GLN A 340 29.26 58.86 -24.64
N ASP A 341 30.28 58.10 -24.22
CA ASP A 341 31.61 58.08 -24.84
C ASP A 341 31.86 56.73 -25.55
N PRO A 342 31.66 56.64 -26.89
CA PRO A 342 31.87 55.40 -27.66
C PRO A 342 33.29 54.81 -27.56
N PRO A 343 34.39 55.57 -27.70
CA PRO A 343 35.73 55.01 -27.57
C PRO A 343 36.12 54.63 -26.15
N ALA A 344 35.55 55.26 -25.10
CA ALA A 344 35.70 54.78 -23.73
C ALA A 344 34.91 53.48 -23.49
N LEU A 345 33.68 53.38 -24.01
CA LEU A 345 32.84 52.19 -23.91
C LEU A 345 33.51 50.98 -24.58
N CYS A 346 34.05 51.14 -25.78
CA CYS A 346 34.78 50.07 -26.46
C CYS A 346 36.04 49.63 -25.71
N ARG A 347 36.72 50.54 -25.00
CA ARG A 347 37.87 50.17 -24.14
C ARG A 347 37.42 49.40 -22.90
N ALA A 348 36.33 49.81 -22.26
CA ALA A 348 35.75 49.12 -21.11
C ALA A 348 35.25 47.70 -21.49
N LEU A 349 34.58 47.56 -22.65
CA LEU A 349 34.13 46.26 -23.18
C LEU A 349 35.27 45.33 -23.64
N GLN A 350 36.46 45.90 -23.92
CA GLN A 350 37.67 45.14 -24.25
C GLN A 350 38.47 44.71 -23.01
N ASP A 351 37.99 45.00 -21.79
CA ASP A 351 38.66 44.56 -20.56
C ASP A 351 38.74 43.02 -20.50
N PRO A 352 39.95 42.44 -20.36
CA PRO A 352 40.15 40.98 -20.31
C PRO A 352 39.28 40.27 -19.26
N VAL A 353 38.91 40.95 -18.18
CA VAL A 353 38.10 40.41 -17.08
C VAL A 353 36.65 40.12 -17.50
N LEU A 354 36.12 40.84 -18.49
CA LEU A 354 34.76 40.61 -19.00
C LEU A 354 34.67 39.44 -19.99
N ALA A 355 35.81 38.91 -20.43
CA ALA A 355 35.94 37.77 -21.34
C ALA A 355 35.14 37.89 -22.67
N LEU A 356 34.82 39.11 -23.12
CA LEU A 356 34.06 39.36 -24.34
C LEU A 356 34.96 39.18 -25.58
N ARG A 357 34.58 38.28 -26.49
CA ARG A 357 35.29 38.04 -27.75
C ARG A 357 34.60 38.76 -28.92
N GLY A 358 35.38 39.42 -29.78
CA GLY A 358 34.87 40.02 -31.02
C GLY A 358 34.36 41.46 -30.92
N VAL A 359 34.72 42.21 -29.88
CA VAL A 359 34.38 43.65 -29.74
C VAL A 359 35.15 44.47 -30.78
N GLN A 360 34.46 44.91 -31.84
CA GLN A 360 35.05 45.68 -32.93
C GLN A 360 34.91 47.19 -32.65
N ARG A 361 36.02 47.93 -32.71
CA ARG A 361 36.05 49.38 -32.44
C ARG A 361 35.17 50.19 -33.41
N GLU A 362 34.94 49.65 -34.60
CA GLU A 362 34.12 50.27 -35.66
C GLU A 362 32.64 50.35 -35.29
N ASN A 363 32.15 49.45 -34.43
CA ASN A 363 30.76 49.38 -34.00
C ASN A 363 30.50 50.11 -32.67
N ALA A 364 31.45 50.92 -32.19
CA ALA A 364 31.40 51.61 -30.89
C ALA A 364 30.12 52.43 -30.70
N ALA A 365 29.70 53.17 -31.73
CA ALA A 365 28.50 54.01 -31.68
C ALA A 365 27.22 53.18 -31.57
N TRP A 366 27.18 52.00 -32.21
CA TRP A 366 26.03 51.08 -32.13
C TRP A 366 25.97 50.37 -30.77
N TYR A 367 27.12 49.98 -30.20
CA TYR A 367 27.16 49.42 -28.84
C TYR A 367 26.66 50.42 -27.80
N LEU A 368 26.99 51.70 -27.96
CA LEU A 368 26.52 52.77 -27.08
C LEU A 368 24.99 52.88 -27.12
N ASP A 369 24.42 52.98 -28.32
CA ASP A 369 22.97 53.17 -28.55
C ASP A 369 22.14 51.96 -28.08
N GLN A 370 22.63 50.74 -28.34
CA GLN A 370 21.93 49.52 -27.95
C GLN A 370 21.99 49.31 -26.42
N LEU A 371 23.14 49.52 -25.78
CA LEU A 371 23.29 49.35 -24.33
C LEU A 371 22.59 50.47 -23.54
N SER A 372 22.51 51.70 -24.06
CA SER A 372 21.70 52.76 -23.46
C SER A 372 20.21 52.44 -23.54
N THR A 373 19.75 51.91 -24.68
CA THR A 373 18.34 51.51 -24.85
C THR A 373 17.97 50.34 -23.93
N ASP A 374 18.83 49.33 -23.81
CA ASP A 374 18.61 48.19 -22.90
C ASP A 374 18.66 48.61 -21.42
N ARG A 375 19.45 49.64 -21.07
CA ARG A 375 19.48 50.25 -19.75
C ARG A 375 18.18 50.98 -19.43
N GLU A 376 17.65 51.76 -20.37
CA GLU A 376 16.34 52.44 -20.22
C GLU A 376 15.18 51.45 -20.08
N GLN A 377 15.20 50.35 -20.85
CA GLN A 377 14.19 49.29 -20.74
C GLN A 377 14.27 48.51 -19.43
N LYS A 378 15.49 48.28 -18.90
CA LYS A 378 15.70 47.68 -17.57
C LYS A 378 15.40 48.62 -16.41
N ALA A 379 15.46 49.94 -16.59
CA ALA A 379 15.06 50.90 -15.56
C ALA A 379 13.54 50.90 -15.31
N LEU A 380 12.71 50.54 -16.30
CA LEU A 380 11.26 50.39 -16.15
C LEU A 380 10.81 49.06 -15.48
N VAL A 381 11.71 48.09 -15.30
CA VAL A 381 11.39 46.77 -14.71
C VAL A 381 12.34 46.48 -13.56
N ARG A 382 11.81 46.31 -12.33
CA ARG A 382 12.61 46.06 -11.10
C ARG A 382 13.73 45.02 -11.34
N PRO A 383 14.91 45.20 -10.73
CA PRO A 383 16.15 44.57 -11.18
C PRO A 383 16.18 43.08 -10.82
N SER A 384 16.16 42.20 -11.82
CA SER A 384 16.63 40.82 -11.74
C SER A 384 18.06 40.74 -12.28
N ARG A 385 18.97 40.27 -11.43
CA ARG A 385 20.41 40.16 -11.72
C ARG A 385 20.68 39.22 -12.91
N GLY A 386 21.39 39.76 -13.90
CA GLY A 386 22.37 39.13 -14.80
C GLY A 386 22.12 37.73 -15.38
N SER A 387 21.70 37.67 -16.66
CA SER A 387 22.25 36.73 -17.64
C SER A 387 22.03 37.23 -19.08
N SER A 388 23.12 37.38 -19.83
CA SER A 388 23.24 37.33 -21.29
C SER A 388 22.28 38.17 -22.15
N LEU A 389 22.59 39.45 -22.31
CA LEU A 389 22.35 40.15 -23.57
C LEU A 389 23.50 39.80 -24.52
N HIS A 390 23.16 39.41 -25.76
CA HIS A 390 23.90 39.47 -27.04
C HIS A 390 23.63 38.21 -27.90
N SER A 391 22.71 38.35 -28.86
CA SER A 391 22.62 37.63 -30.17
C SER A 391 21.25 37.76 -30.89
N GLY A 392 20.31 38.57 -30.36
CA GLY A 392 18.92 38.57 -30.83
C GLY A 392 18.51 39.65 -31.85
N ALA A 393 19.18 40.80 -31.94
CA ALA A 393 18.63 41.96 -32.65
C ALA A 393 18.66 41.81 -34.20
N GLY A 394 19.75 41.29 -34.78
CA GLY A 394 19.83 41.05 -36.23
C GLY A 394 18.94 39.89 -36.74
N ARG A 395 18.58 38.94 -35.86
CA ARG A 395 17.73 37.79 -36.21
C ARG A 395 16.23 38.13 -36.23
N LYS A 396 15.77 39.10 -35.44
CA LYS A 396 14.34 39.44 -35.33
C LYS A 396 13.76 40.08 -36.61
N ILE A 397 14.52 40.93 -37.30
CA ILE A 397 14.08 41.59 -38.55
C ILE A 397 14.01 40.60 -39.72
N ALA A 398 15.02 39.74 -39.88
CA ALA A 398 15.05 38.72 -40.93
C ALA A 398 14.06 37.56 -40.66
N GLY A 399 13.74 37.28 -39.40
CA GLY A 399 12.79 36.25 -38.99
C GLY A 399 11.35 36.57 -39.41
N GLN A 400 10.85 37.78 -39.13
CA GLN A 400 9.45 38.14 -39.42
C GLN A 400 9.12 38.14 -40.92
N GLN A 401 10.05 38.54 -41.79
CA GLN A 401 9.83 38.49 -43.25
C GLN A 401 9.85 37.06 -43.83
N ARG A 402 10.62 36.14 -43.24
CA ARG A 402 10.67 34.73 -43.67
C ARG A 402 9.39 33.98 -43.30
N VAL A 403 8.85 34.24 -42.11
CA VAL A 403 7.58 33.67 -41.62
C VAL A 403 6.41 34.08 -42.51
N ALA A 404 6.29 35.36 -42.87
CA ALA A 404 5.21 35.84 -43.75
C ALA A 404 5.23 35.18 -45.14
N ARG A 405 6.43 34.93 -45.70
CA ARG A 405 6.59 34.22 -46.98
C ARG A 405 6.22 32.74 -46.86
N ALA A 406 6.60 32.08 -45.77
CA ALA A 406 6.26 30.68 -45.51
C ALA A 406 4.74 30.47 -45.36
N VAL A 407 4.06 31.34 -44.60
CA VAL A 407 2.59 31.32 -44.43
C VAL A 407 1.86 31.53 -45.77
N SER A 408 2.39 32.37 -46.66
CA SER A 408 1.84 32.57 -48.01
C SER A 408 1.95 31.30 -48.88
N ARG A 409 3.09 30.60 -48.81
CA ARG A 409 3.29 29.32 -49.52
C ARG A 409 2.37 28.22 -49.01
N ILE A 410 2.20 28.10 -47.68
CA ILE A 410 1.28 27.15 -47.05
C ILE A 410 -0.16 27.39 -47.52
N ASN A 411 -0.64 28.63 -47.46
CA ASN A 411 -1.98 28.98 -47.94
C ASN A 411 -2.16 28.69 -49.45
N ALA A 412 -1.11 28.85 -50.26
CA ALA A 412 -1.15 28.50 -51.68
C ALA A 412 -1.12 26.99 -51.93
N SER A 413 -0.49 26.20 -51.06
CA SER A 413 -0.50 24.73 -51.15
C SER A 413 -1.87 24.15 -50.79
N ILE A 414 -2.50 24.66 -49.73
CA ILE A 414 -3.84 24.20 -49.31
C ILE A 414 -4.86 24.42 -50.44
N ARG A 415 -4.80 25.56 -51.14
CA ARG A 415 -5.67 25.86 -52.30
C ARG A 415 -5.44 24.96 -53.52
N ARG A 416 -4.22 24.42 -53.68
CA ARG A 416 -3.89 23.50 -54.78
C ARG A 416 -4.45 22.10 -54.56
N GLY A 417 -4.79 21.73 -53.33
CA GLY A 417 -5.49 20.48 -53.02
C GLY A 417 -4.59 19.26 -52.82
N GLU A 418 -3.27 19.40 -52.92
CA GLU A 418 -2.34 18.27 -52.82
C GLU A 418 -1.82 18.07 -51.40
N ALA A 419 -2.24 16.97 -50.77
CA ALA A 419 -1.94 16.66 -49.36
C ALA A 419 -0.43 16.55 -49.05
N THR A 420 0.35 15.95 -49.96
CA THR A 420 1.79 15.76 -49.84
C THR A 420 2.58 17.06 -49.95
N GLU A 421 2.12 18.01 -50.77
CA GLU A 421 2.71 19.35 -50.84
C GLU A 421 2.37 20.17 -49.59
N THR A 422 1.12 20.07 -49.11
CA THR A 422 0.67 20.85 -47.95
C THR A 422 1.43 20.49 -46.69
N VAL A 423 1.66 19.20 -46.39
CA VAL A 423 2.49 18.85 -45.22
C VAL A 423 3.95 19.24 -45.41
N ARG A 424 4.51 19.14 -46.62
CA ARG A 424 5.89 19.55 -46.88
C ARG A 424 6.11 21.04 -46.58
N GLU A 425 5.14 21.88 -46.96
CA GLU A 425 5.19 23.32 -46.65
C GLU A 425 4.93 23.60 -45.16
N LEU A 426 4.06 22.83 -44.49
CA LEU A 426 3.83 22.94 -43.04
C LEU A 426 5.08 22.57 -42.21
N MET A 427 5.88 21.60 -42.67
CA MET A 427 7.13 21.18 -42.03
C MET A 427 8.30 22.17 -42.28
N SER A 428 8.08 23.26 -43.01
CA SER A 428 9.16 24.21 -43.28
C SER A 428 9.60 24.94 -41.99
N PRO A 429 10.90 24.94 -41.63
CA PRO A 429 11.39 25.57 -40.41
C PRO A 429 11.24 27.10 -40.43
N GLU A 430 10.96 27.67 -41.62
CA GLU A 430 10.70 29.09 -41.83
C GLU A 430 9.30 29.51 -41.34
N ALA A 431 8.34 28.59 -41.21
CA ALA A 431 6.95 28.88 -40.85
C ALA A 431 6.71 29.05 -39.34
N GLN A 432 7.64 28.57 -38.50
CA GLN A 432 7.50 28.59 -37.02
C GLN A 432 6.19 27.96 -36.53
N LEU A 433 5.76 26.86 -37.16
CA LEU A 433 4.57 26.08 -36.79
C LEU A 433 4.97 24.86 -35.94
N PRO A 434 4.01 24.24 -35.21
CA PRO A 434 4.22 22.99 -34.51
C PRO A 434 4.61 21.84 -35.46
N GLU A 435 5.19 20.77 -34.92
CA GLU A 435 5.62 19.62 -35.72
C GLU A 435 4.43 18.98 -36.46
N ALA A 436 4.46 19.03 -37.79
CA ALA A 436 3.46 18.41 -38.66
C ALA A 436 3.94 17.03 -39.14
N PHE A 437 3.02 16.06 -39.21
CA PHE A 437 3.38 14.67 -39.49
C PHE A 437 3.03 14.20 -40.93
N PRO A 438 4.00 13.68 -41.71
CA PRO A 438 3.76 13.21 -43.09
C PRO A 438 2.65 12.16 -43.23
N PHE A 439 2.46 11.28 -42.24
CA PHE A 439 1.44 10.23 -42.30
C PHE A 439 0.01 10.78 -42.24
N ALA A 440 -0.18 11.97 -41.67
CA ALA A 440 -1.48 12.63 -41.52
C ALA A 440 -1.77 13.67 -42.62
N ALA A 441 -1.08 13.57 -43.77
CA ALA A 441 -1.20 14.55 -44.84
C ALA A 441 -2.63 14.77 -45.35
N GLN A 442 -3.42 13.70 -45.42
CA GLN A 442 -4.82 13.78 -45.83
C GLN A 442 -5.68 14.52 -44.81
N LEU A 443 -5.40 14.35 -43.51
CA LEU A 443 -6.09 15.04 -42.42
C LEU A 443 -5.81 16.55 -42.47
N TYR A 444 -4.54 16.94 -42.54
CA TYR A 444 -4.18 18.37 -42.62
C TYR A 444 -4.78 19.05 -43.86
N GLN A 445 -4.72 18.40 -45.03
CA GLN A 445 -5.26 18.98 -46.26
C GLN A 445 -6.78 19.12 -46.22
N HIS A 446 -7.50 18.14 -45.69
CA HIS A 446 -8.96 18.19 -45.63
C HIS A 446 -9.44 19.27 -44.66
N GLU A 447 -8.91 19.28 -43.43
CA GLU A 447 -9.36 20.18 -42.36
C GLU A 447 -8.90 21.63 -42.58
N LEU A 448 -7.67 21.85 -43.05
CA LEU A 448 -7.20 23.21 -43.38
C LEU A 448 -7.91 23.80 -44.61
N ALA A 449 -8.33 22.95 -45.56
CA ALA A 449 -9.14 23.40 -46.69
C ALA A 449 -10.56 23.81 -46.26
N LEU A 450 -11.15 23.10 -45.29
CA LEU A 450 -12.43 23.51 -44.67
C LEU A 450 -12.30 24.87 -43.96
N LEU A 451 -11.21 25.10 -43.23
CA LEU A 451 -10.93 26.40 -42.61
C LEU A 451 -10.76 27.52 -43.66
N GLN A 452 -10.11 27.22 -44.80
CA GLN A 452 -9.96 28.20 -45.89
C GLN A 452 -11.27 28.57 -46.60
N GLN A 453 -12.32 27.74 -46.53
CA GLN A 453 -13.64 28.09 -47.07
C GLN A 453 -14.29 29.24 -46.29
N HIS A 454 -13.97 29.35 -44.99
CA HIS A 454 -14.46 30.42 -44.13
C HIS A 454 -13.49 31.61 -44.06
N HIS A 455 -12.17 31.36 -44.10
CA HIS A 455 -11.11 32.37 -44.06
C HIS A 455 -10.13 32.19 -45.24
N PRO A 456 -10.24 32.99 -46.33
CA PRO A 456 -9.48 32.75 -47.56
C PRO A 456 -7.96 32.90 -47.43
N GLN A 457 -7.48 33.46 -46.32
CA GLN A 457 -6.07 33.57 -45.99
C GLN A 457 -5.87 33.35 -44.48
N LEU A 458 -5.32 32.19 -44.11
CA LEU A 458 -5.07 31.83 -42.71
C LEU A 458 -3.83 32.55 -42.18
N GLY A 459 -3.96 33.18 -41.01
CA GLY A 459 -2.86 33.82 -40.29
C GLY A 459 -1.88 32.80 -39.68
N GLN A 460 -0.71 33.26 -39.24
CA GLN A 460 0.27 32.39 -38.57
C GLN A 460 -0.31 31.77 -37.29
N GLU A 461 -1.04 32.55 -36.49
CA GLU A 461 -1.64 32.09 -35.23
C GLU A 461 -2.75 31.06 -35.47
N GLU A 462 -3.58 31.28 -36.49
CA GLU A 462 -4.64 30.35 -36.88
C GLU A 462 -4.06 29.02 -37.40
N LEU A 463 -3.02 29.08 -38.23
CA LEU A 463 -2.29 27.89 -38.69
C LEU A 463 -1.60 27.19 -37.53
N TYR A 464 -1.07 27.92 -36.56
CA TYR A 464 -0.42 27.34 -35.39
C TYR A 464 -1.42 26.49 -34.59
N VAL A 465 -2.55 27.07 -34.21
CA VAL A 465 -3.59 26.39 -33.43
C VAL A 465 -4.19 25.20 -34.21
N ALA A 466 -4.47 25.40 -35.51
CA ALA A 466 -5.04 24.33 -36.34
C ALA A 466 -4.06 23.16 -36.51
N VAL A 467 -2.78 23.44 -36.77
CA VAL A 467 -1.77 22.39 -36.92
C VAL A 467 -1.51 21.70 -35.58
N GLU A 468 -1.50 22.41 -34.46
CA GLU A 468 -1.34 21.82 -33.12
C GLU A 468 -2.46 20.83 -32.80
N MET A 469 -3.72 21.25 -32.99
CA MET A 469 -4.90 20.42 -32.75
C MET A 469 -4.96 19.20 -33.67
N LEU A 470 -4.74 19.39 -34.98
CA LEU A 470 -4.78 18.30 -35.97
C LEU A 470 -3.63 17.30 -35.78
N SER A 471 -2.47 17.77 -35.35
CA SER A 471 -1.33 16.90 -35.02
C SER A 471 -1.62 16.04 -33.80
N ALA A 472 -2.31 16.60 -32.80
CA ALA A 472 -2.72 15.84 -31.62
C ALA A 472 -3.79 14.77 -31.96
N VAL A 473 -4.76 15.08 -32.84
CA VAL A 473 -5.70 14.08 -33.39
C VAL A 473 -4.96 12.97 -34.15
N ALA A 474 -4.00 13.33 -34.99
CA ALA A 474 -3.18 12.36 -35.73
C ALA A 474 -2.37 11.43 -34.82
N LEU A 475 -1.84 11.95 -33.70
CA LEU A 475 -1.11 11.16 -32.70
C LEU A 475 -2.04 10.21 -31.93
N ILE A 476 -3.26 10.63 -31.60
CA ILE A 476 -4.30 9.76 -31.03
C ILE A 476 -4.59 8.59 -31.98
N ASP A 477 -4.80 8.88 -33.27
CA ASP A 477 -5.09 7.86 -34.26
C ASP A 477 -3.95 6.85 -34.42
N ARG A 478 -2.70 7.31 -34.42
CA ARG A 478 -1.51 6.45 -34.49
C ARG A 478 -1.35 5.61 -33.23
N ALA A 479 -1.63 6.17 -32.05
CA ALA A 479 -1.57 5.45 -30.79
C ALA A 479 -2.65 4.35 -30.71
N LEU A 480 -3.86 4.62 -31.22
CA LEU A 480 -4.93 3.62 -31.35
C LEU A 480 -4.52 2.47 -32.29
N GLU A 481 -3.86 2.76 -33.41
CA GLU A 481 -3.36 1.72 -34.33
C GLU A 481 -2.22 0.89 -33.74
N ALA A 482 -1.32 1.54 -33.00
CA ALA A 482 -0.19 0.88 -32.36
C ALA A 482 -0.58 0.06 -31.12
N GLY A 483 -1.81 0.22 -30.60
CA GLY A 483 -2.22 -0.38 -29.34
C GLY A 483 -1.58 0.30 -28.11
N ASP A 484 -1.06 1.53 -28.26
CA ASP A 484 -0.31 2.24 -27.23
C ASP A 484 -1.25 3.11 -26.38
N VAL A 485 -1.65 2.56 -25.23
CA VAL A 485 -2.56 3.22 -24.27
C VAL A 485 -1.91 4.45 -23.63
N TYR A 486 -0.60 4.43 -23.41
CA TYR A 486 0.11 5.54 -22.74
C TYR A 486 0.29 6.72 -23.70
N GLY A 487 0.76 6.44 -24.93
CA GLY A 487 0.85 7.45 -25.99
C GLY A 487 -0.51 8.06 -26.36
N PHE A 488 -1.57 7.24 -26.35
CA PHE A 488 -2.94 7.71 -26.52
C PHE A 488 -3.36 8.69 -25.42
N TRP A 489 -3.15 8.32 -24.15
CA TRP A 489 -3.56 9.14 -23.02
C TRP A 489 -2.80 10.47 -22.95
N SER A 490 -1.48 10.43 -23.17
CA SER A 490 -0.65 11.65 -23.23
C SER A 490 -1.12 12.60 -24.33
N SER A 491 -1.62 12.06 -25.44
CA SER A 491 -2.14 12.86 -26.55
C SER A 491 -3.54 13.41 -26.22
N LEU A 492 -4.42 12.60 -25.62
CA LEU A 492 -5.79 12.99 -25.26
C LEU A 492 -5.86 14.11 -24.22
N VAL A 493 -4.97 14.09 -23.22
CA VAL A 493 -4.90 15.10 -22.14
C VAL A 493 -4.16 16.37 -22.58
N SER A 494 -3.59 16.38 -23.78
CA SER A 494 -2.86 17.55 -24.28
C SER A 494 -3.77 18.79 -24.33
N PRO A 495 -3.35 19.94 -23.76
CA PRO A 495 -4.09 21.20 -23.84
C PRO A 495 -4.40 21.62 -25.28
N ALA A 496 -3.59 21.16 -26.25
CA ALA A 496 -3.75 21.44 -27.68
C ALA A 496 -5.05 20.90 -28.30
N LEU A 497 -5.66 19.86 -27.71
CA LEU A 497 -6.90 19.27 -28.21
C LEU A 497 -8.15 19.98 -27.69
N GLY A 498 -8.07 20.70 -26.57
CA GLY A 498 -9.19 21.45 -26.00
C GLY A 498 -10.45 20.63 -25.70
N LEU A 499 -10.32 19.31 -25.51
CA LEU A 499 -11.44 18.42 -25.21
C LEU A 499 -12.02 18.74 -23.81
N SER A 500 -13.35 18.71 -23.69
CA SER A 500 -14.05 18.89 -22.41
C SER A 500 -14.33 17.55 -21.72
N ASP A 501 -14.49 17.59 -20.40
CA ASP A 501 -14.98 16.46 -19.58
C ASP A 501 -14.10 15.18 -19.62
N ILE A 502 -12.78 15.31 -19.78
CA ILE A 502 -11.89 14.15 -19.69
C ILE A 502 -11.71 13.73 -18.22
N GLU A 503 -11.96 12.45 -17.92
CA GLU A 503 -11.74 11.86 -16.60
C GLU A 503 -10.64 10.78 -16.63
N ASP A 504 -9.61 10.94 -15.79
CA ASP A 504 -8.48 10.01 -15.65
C ASP A 504 -8.91 8.57 -15.37
N ALA A 505 -10.00 8.39 -14.62
CA ALA A 505 -10.53 7.07 -14.26
C ALA A 505 -11.08 6.29 -15.46
N ASN A 506 -11.46 6.97 -16.55
CA ASN A 506 -12.11 6.38 -17.71
C ASN A 506 -11.15 6.18 -18.91
N ALA A 507 -9.86 6.46 -18.75
CA ALA A 507 -8.85 6.42 -19.82
C ALA A 507 -8.86 5.13 -20.65
N GLN A 508 -8.95 3.96 -20.01
CA GLN A 508 -9.00 2.66 -20.71
C GLN A 508 -10.29 2.47 -21.52
N ARG A 509 -11.43 2.98 -21.00
CA ARG A 509 -12.72 2.88 -21.71
C ARG A 509 -12.75 3.78 -22.93
N TYR A 510 -12.20 5.00 -22.83
CA TYR A 510 -12.06 5.88 -23.99
C TYR A 510 -11.22 5.23 -25.08
N PHE A 511 -10.10 4.59 -24.71
CA PHE A 511 -9.24 3.87 -25.64
C PHE A 511 -10.00 2.75 -26.35
N ASP A 512 -10.67 1.88 -25.61
CA ASP A 512 -11.40 0.73 -26.16
C ASP A 512 -12.56 1.16 -27.07
N ASP A 513 -13.31 2.20 -26.70
CA ASP A 513 -14.46 2.66 -27.46
C ASP A 513 -14.05 3.45 -28.71
N LEU A 514 -12.99 4.26 -28.64
CA LEU A 514 -12.40 4.89 -29.82
C LEU A 514 -11.77 3.86 -30.76
N LEU A 515 -11.15 2.81 -30.23
CA LEU A 515 -10.63 1.71 -31.04
C LEU A 515 -11.78 1.03 -31.80
N LYS A 516 -12.92 0.75 -31.13
CA LYS A 516 -14.11 0.19 -31.78
C LYS A 516 -14.69 1.13 -32.84
N LEU A 517 -14.74 2.44 -32.57
CA LEU A 517 -15.20 3.44 -33.53
C LEU A 517 -14.29 3.49 -34.75
N LYS A 518 -12.96 3.52 -34.55
CA LYS A 518 -11.97 3.48 -35.62
C LYS A 518 -12.09 2.23 -36.49
N HIS A 519 -12.32 1.06 -35.89
CA HIS A 519 -12.56 -0.18 -36.65
C HIS A 519 -13.85 -0.15 -37.48
N ARG A 520 -14.87 0.61 -37.05
CA ARG A 520 -16.10 0.82 -37.82
C ARG A 520 -15.89 1.84 -38.94
N SER A 521 -15.23 2.96 -38.65
CA SER A 521 -14.92 4.02 -39.63
C SER A 521 -13.95 3.56 -40.71
N GLY A 522 -12.98 2.71 -40.37
CA GLY A 522 -12.06 2.09 -41.34
C GLY A 522 -12.76 1.16 -42.33
N LYS A 523 -13.89 0.55 -41.96
CA LYS A 523 -14.74 -0.23 -42.90
C LYS A 523 -15.57 0.66 -43.83
N ALA A 524 -15.80 1.91 -43.44
CA ALA A 524 -16.52 2.92 -44.22
C ALA A 524 -15.59 3.77 -45.11
N GLY A 525 -14.26 3.52 -45.09
CA GLY A 525 -13.27 4.21 -45.92
C GLY A 525 -12.76 5.54 -45.35
N VAL A 526 -13.06 5.85 -44.08
CA VAL A 526 -12.54 7.05 -43.40
C VAL A 526 -11.25 6.68 -42.66
N ALA A 527 -10.14 7.35 -43.02
CA ALA A 527 -8.79 6.99 -42.54
C ALA A 527 -8.42 7.55 -41.16
N PHE A 528 -8.99 8.70 -40.77
CA PHE A 528 -8.72 9.38 -39.50
C PHE A 528 -10.02 9.69 -38.76
N LEU A 529 -9.99 9.68 -37.43
CA LEU A 529 -11.11 10.13 -36.61
C LEU A 529 -11.15 11.66 -36.59
N SER A 530 -12.35 12.25 -36.60
CA SER A 530 -12.49 13.69 -36.43
C SER A 530 -12.43 14.06 -34.94
N TRP A 531 -12.14 15.33 -34.65
CA TRP A 531 -12.21 15.86 -33.27
C TRP A 531 -13.60 15.64 -32.65
N ASN A 532 -14.67 15.82 -33.44
CA ASN A 532 -16.05 15.61 -32.99
C ASN A 532 -16.32 14.15 -32.60
N ASP A 533 -15.74 13.19 -33.33
CA ASP A 533 -15.86 11.77 -33.00
C ASP A 533 -15.18 11.43 -31.67
N ILE A 534 -14.03 12.06 -31.42
CA ILE A 534 -13.27 11.90 -30.17
C ILE A 534 -14.06 12.46 -28.99
N GLN A 535 -14.57 13.70 -29.09
CA GLN A 535 -15.37 14.32 -28.04
C GLN A 535 -16.69 13.57 -27.80
N ALA A 536 -17.38 13.13 -28.86
CA ALA A 536 -18.62 12.37 -28.74
C ALA A 536 -18.38 11.02 -28.03
N CYS A 537 -17.25 10.37 -28.29
CA CYS A 537 -16.88 9.13 -27.61
C CYS A 537 -16.63 9.36 -26.11
N VAL A 538 -15.85 10.40 -25.76
CA VAL A 538 -15.59 10.79 -24.36
C VAL A 538 -16.91 11.05 -23.62
N ASN A 539 -17.79 11.87 -24.21
CA ASN A 539 -19.11 12.19 -23.64
C ASN A 539 -20.00 10.95 -23.46
N SER A 540 -20.00 10.04 -24.45
CA SER A 540 -20.78 8.81 -24.37
C SER A 540 -20.24 7.85 -23.32
N ALA A 541 -18.91 7.73 -23.21
CA ALA A 541 -18.27 6.86 -22.23
C ALA A 541 -18.50 7.37 -20.81
N ASN A 542 -18.40 8.68 -20.59
CA ASN A 542 -18.73 9.31 -19.31
C ASN A 542 -20.19 9.13 -18.94
N SER A 543 -21.12 9.35 -19.89
CA SER A 543 -22.54 9.12 -19.65
C SER A 543 -22.82 7.67 -19.25
N ALA A 544 -22.16 6.70 -19.91
CA ALA A 544 -22.31 5.28 -19.57
C ALA A 544 -21.75 4.93 -18.18
N VAL A 545 -20.61 5.51 -17.80
CA VAL A 545 -20.03 5.35 -16.45
C VAL A 545 -20.94 5.98 -15.39
N GLN A 546 -21.50 7.15 -15.66
CA GLN A 546 -22.44 7.82 -14.79
C GLN A 546 -23.70 6.97 -14.59
N ASP A 547 -24.27 6.39 -15.65
CA ASP A 547 -25.40 5.46 -15.57
C ASP A 547 -25.08 4.20 -14.73
N GLU A 548 -23.85 3.68 -14.82
CA GLU A 548 -23.39 2.55 -13.99
C GLU A 548 -23.25 2.96 -12.52
N ASN A 549 -22.67 4.13 -12.25
CA ASN A 549 -22.54 4.69 -10.91
C ASN A 549 -23.92 4.96 -10.27
N ASP A 550 -24.86 5.50 -11.03
CA ASP A 550 -26.23 5.75 -10.57
C ASP A 550 -26.98 4.45 -10.26
N LYS A 551 -26.73 3.37 -11.02
CA LYS A 551 -27.21 2.02 -10.69
C LYS A 551 -26.59 1.50 -9.39
N ILE A 552 -25.29 1.68 -9.18
CA ILE A 552 -24.60 1.27 -7.95
C ILE A 552 -25.15 2.04 -6.74
N LEU A 553 -25.42 3.34 -6.90
CA LEU A 553 -26.04 4.18 -5.87
C LEU A 553 -27.46 3.70 -5.55
N ALA A 554 -28.28 3.41 -6.57
CA ALA A 554 -29.61 2.85 -6.35
C ALA A 554 -29.57 1.53 -5.56
N ILE A 555 -28.66 0.61 -5.91
CA ILE A 555 -28.45 -0.66 -5.18
C ILE A 555 -28.01 -0.40 -3.73
N ARG A 556 -27.13 0.58 -3.52
CA ARG A 556 -26.66 0.94 -2.18
C ARG A 556 -27.81 1.45 -1.34
N LEU A 557 -28.63 2.35 -1.87
CA LEU A 557 -29.80 2.90 -1.20
C LEU A 557 -30.84 1.82 -0.87
N ILE A 558 -31.06 0.86 -1.76
CA ILE A 558 -31.94 -0.30 -1.49
C ILE A 558 -31.38 -1.13 -0.32
N ASN A 559 -30.09 -1.48 -0.34
CA ASN A 559 -29.48 -2.27 0.74
C ASN A 559 -29.43 -1.50 2.07
N GLU A 560 -29.25 -0.18 2.04
CA GLU A 560 -29.26 0.69 3.22
C GLU A 560 -30.67 0.79 3.82
N ALA A 561 -31.70 0.99 2.98
CA ALA A 561 -33.08 1.01 3.43
C ALA A 561 -33.53 -0.34 4.03
N LEU A 562 -33.04 -1.45 3.48
CA LEU A 562 -33.25 -2.79 4.07
C LEU A 562 -32.50 -2.98 5.39
N ALA A 563 -31.31 -2.40 5.54
CA ALA A 563 -30.55 -2.45 6.80
C ALA A 563 -31.19 -1.60 7.91
N GLN A 564 -31.86 -0.51 7.53
CA GLN A 564 -32.59 0.38 8.45
C GLN A 564 -34.00 -0.13 8.81
N ASP A 565 -34.44 -1.28 8.26
CA ASP A 565 -35.79 -1.87 8.45
C ASP A 565 -36.92 -0.87 8.10
N ASP A 566 -36.67 0.02 7.12
CA ASP A 566 -37.58 1.10 6.73
C ASP A 566 -38.28 0.79 5.38
N PRO A 567 -39.57 0.45 5.39
CA PRO A 567 -40.30 0.06 4.19
C PRO A 567 -40.60 1.24 3.25
N GLU A 568 -40.70 2.47 3.76
CA GLU A 568 -40.96 3.65 2.94
C GLU A 568 -39.70 4.09 2.19
N LYS A 569 -38.55 4.08 2.87
CA LYS A 569 -37.26 4.28 2.20
C LYS A 569 -36.97 3.19 1.17
N THR A 570 -37.33 1.94 1.48
CA THR A 570 -37.17 0.83 0.54
C THR A 570 -38.01 1.05 -0.71
N LEU A 571 -39.24 1.56 -0.57
CA LEU A 571 -40.07 1.94 -1.71
C LEU A 571 -39.45 3.08 -2.52
N THR A 572 -38.99 4.16 -1.87
CA THR A 572 -38.36 5.28 -2.58
C THR A 572 -37.12 4.85 -3.36
N ALA A 573 -36.31 3.96 -2.80
CA ALA A 573 -35.13 3.42 -3.46
C ALA A 573 -35.48 2.48 -4.64
N LEU A 574 -36.59 1.75 -4.55
CA LEU A 574 -37.11 0.91 -5.64
C LEU A 574 -37.75 1.70 -6.78
N LEU A 575 -38.24 2.91 -6.50
CA LEU A 575 -38.86 3.82 -7.49
C LEU A 575 -37.84 4.68 -8.25
N LEU A 576 -36.55 4.62 -7.89
CA LEU A 576 -35.50 5.34 -8.61
C LEU A 576 -35.44 4.88 -10.08
N PRO A 577 -35.44 5.80 -11.07
CA PRO A 577 -35.35 5.44 -12.49
C PRO A 577 -34.12 4.58 -12.81
N SER A 578 -33.00 4.85 -12.14
CA SER A 578 -31.73 4.12 -12.25
C SER A 578 -31.79 2.68 -11.73
N ALA A 579 -32.81 2.31 -10.94
CA ALA A 579 -32.99 0.94 -10.44
C ALA A 579 -33.63 0.01 -11.49
N GLY A 580 -34.30 0.56 -12.52
CA GLY A 580 -34.82 -0.19 -13.66
C GLY A 580 -36.05 -1.07 -13.37
N PHE A 581 -36.79 -0.82 -12.27
CA PHE A 581 -37.99 -1.58 -11.91
C PHE A 581 -39.26 -0.91 -12.44
N SER A 582 -39.85 -1.45 -13.51
CA SER A 582 -41.05 -0.90 -14.14
C SER A 582 -42.38 -1.42 -13.56
N ALA A 583 -42.34 -2.36 -12.60
CA ALA A 583 -43.51 -3.14 -12.14
C ALA A 583 -43.78 -3.02 -10.62
N VAL A 584 -43.28 -1.98 -9.95
CA VAL A 584 -43.48 -1.78 -8.50
C VAL A 584 -44.79 -1.04 -8.28
N THR A 585 -45.75 -1.68 -7.60
CA THR A 585 -47.07 -1.08 -7.31
C THR A 585 -47.12 -0.49 -5.89
N LEU A 586 -47.71 0.70 -5.76
CA LEU A 586 -47.83 1.46 -4.50
C LEU A 586 -48.41 0.68 -3.29
N PRO A 587 -49.37 -0.25 -3.43
CA PRO A 587 -49.93 -0.99 -2.29
C PRO A 587 -49.04 -2.10 -1.72
N GLY A 588 -47.85 -2.36 -2.30
CA GLY A 588 -46.98 -3.51 -1.94
C GLY A 588 -45.73 -3.17 -1.13
N ALA A 589 -45.49 -1.91 -0.78
CA ALA A 589 -44.22 -1.40 -0.24
C ALA A 589 -43.63 -2.20 0.94
N ARG A 590 -44.47 -2.48 1.95
CA ARG A 590 -44.06 -3.24 3.14
C ARG A 590 -43.72 -4.70 2.82
N ARG A 591 -44.36 -5.26 1.79
CA ARG A 591 -44.15 -6.66 1.40
C ARG A 591 -42.88 -6.82 0.58
N TYR A 592 -42.62 -5.92 -0.36
CA TYR A 592 -41.34 -5.85 -1.06
C TYR A 592 -40.18 -5.71 -0.07
N HIS A 593 -40.34 -4.88 0.96
CA HIS A 593 -39.36 -4.77 2.05
C HIS A 593 -39.16 -6.09 2.81
N HIS A 594 -40.24 -6.76 3.24
CA HIS A 594 -40.15 -8.03 3.96
C HIS A 594 -39.51 -9.15 3.15
N VAL A 595 -39.86 -9.29 1.87
CA VAL A 595 -39.37 -10.37 1.03
C VAL A 595 -37.91 -10.14 0.63
N LEU A 596 -37.52 -8.90 0.32
CA LEU A 596 -36.12 -8.56 0.10
C LEU A 596 -35.30 -8.78 1.38
N THR A 597 -35.83 -8.43 2.55
CA THR A 597 -35.19 -8.68 3.85
C THR A 597 -35.05 -10.18 4.14
N ALA A 598 -36.06 -10.99 3.81
CA ALA A 598 -35.99 -12.45 3.93
C ALA A 598 -34.94 -13.05 2.96
N ALA A 599 -34.87 -12.53 1.73
CA ALA A 599 -33.87 -12.95 0.73
C ALA A 599 -32.43 -12.57 1.14
N LEU A 600 -32.26 -11.45 1.85
CA LEU A 600 -30.98 -11.04 2.47
C LEU A 600 -30.60 -12.02 3.60
N ARG A 601 -31.54 -12.32 4.50
CA ARG A 601 -31.33 -13.22 5.65
C ARG A 601 -30.98 -14.66 5.25
N GLN A 602 -31.58 -15.18 4.18
CA GLN A 602 -31.33 -16.56 3.73
C GLN A 602 -29.89 -16.82 3.24
N LYS A 603 -29.10 -15.80 2.87
CA LYS A 603 -27.81 -16.04 2.19
C LYS A 603 -26.55 -15.83 3.02
N ALA A 604 -26.63 -15.41 4.29
CA ALA A 604 -25.44 -15.03 5.08
C ALA A 604 -24.48 -14.06 4.34
N GLN A 605 -24.97 -13.35 3.31
CA GLN A 605 -24.23 -12.36 2.53
C GLN A 605 -24.77 -10.96 2.84
N VAL A 606 -23.86 -10.00 2.90
CA VAL A 606 -24.13 -8.63 3.36
C VAL A 606 -24.92 -7.79 2.34
N ARG A 607 -25.08 -8.21 1.07
CA ARG A 607 -25.71 -7.39 0.02
C ARG A 607 -26.50 -8.20 -1.02
N LEU A 608 -27.63 -7.64 -1.47
CA LEU A 608 -28.46 -8.11 -2.58
C LEU A 608 -28.04 -7.47 -3.92
N SER A 609 -28.26 -8.18 -5.04
CA SER A 609 -28.02 -7.71 -6.41
C SER A 609 -29.32 -7.38 -7.17
N VAL A 610 -29.24 -6.50 -8.18
CA VAL A 610 -30.39 -6.03 -8.98
C VAL A 610 -31.18 -7.18 -9.64
N LEU A 611 -30.48 -8.13 -10.26
CA LEU A 611 -31.11 -9.28 -10.90
C LEU A 611 -31.95 -10.08 -9.90
N ARG A 612 -31.45 -10.23 -8.67
CA ARG A 612 -32.17 -10.97 -7.63
C ARG A 612 -33.34 -10.17 -7.06
N CYS A 613 -33.19 -8.86 -6.89
CA CYS A 613 -34.32 -7.98 -6.57
C CYS A 613 -35.40 -8.11 -7.65
N ARG A 614 -35.03 -8.09 -8.93
CA ARG A 614 -35.96 -8.22 -10.05
C ARG A 614 -36.66 -9.59 -10.07
N ASP A 615 -35.90 -10.68 -9.92
CA ASP A 615 -36.46 -12.03 -9.87
C ASP A 615 -37.40 -12.23 -8.69
N GLN A 616 -37.05 -11.67 -7.53
CA GLN A 616 -37.86 -11.80 -6.31
C GLN A 616 -39.15 -10.99 -6.40
N LEU A 617 -39.08 -9.75 -6.90
CA LEU A 617 -40.25 -8.90 -7.15
C LEU A 617 -41.16 -9.49 -8.24
N ALA A 618 -40.59 -10.09 -9.29
CA ALA A 618 -41.35 -10.78 -10.33
C ALA A 618 -42.05 -12.04 -9.80
N ARG A 619 -41.38 -12.84 -8.95
CA ARG A 619 -41.98 -14.00 -8.28
C ARG A 619 -43.14 -13.61 -7.37
N GLU A 620 -43.03 -12.50 -6.64
CA GLU A 620 -44.12 -12.00 -5.80
C GLU A 620 -45.35 -11.59 -6.59
N GLY A 621 -45.17 -10.94 -7.75
CA GLY A 621 -46.29 -10.58 -8.63
C GLY A 621 -47.06 -11.82 -9.09
N VAL A 622 -46.35 -12.91 -9.39
CA VAL A 622 -46.93 -14.21 -9.77
C VAL A 622 -47.58 -14.92 -8.58
N GLU A 623 -46.94 -14.92 -7.41
CA GLU A 623 -47.51 -15.52 -6.19
C GLU A 623 -48.80 -14.81 -5.75
N GLY A 624 -48.88 -13.48 -5.86
CA GLY A 624 -50.09 -12.72 -5.57
C GLY A 624 -51.28 -13.13 -6.45
N LEU A 625 -51.03 -13.42 -7.73
CA LEU A 625 -52.04 -13.90 -8.67
C LEU A 625 -52.49 -15.34 -8.33
N LEU A 626 -51.55 -16.23 -8.04
CA LEU A 626 -51.82 -17.63 -7.65
C LEU A 626 -52.58 -17.74 -6.32
N LEU A 627 -52.32 -16.83 -5.38
CA LEU A 627 -53.07 -16.74 -4.12
C LEU A 627 -54.50 -16.24 -4.32
N GLY A 628 -54.71 -15.32 -5.27
CA GLY A 628 -56.04 -14.89 -5.68
C GLY A 628 -56.87 -16.05 -6.24
N THR A 629 -56.29 -16.85 -7.14
CA THR A 629 -56.98 -18.02 -7.72
C THR A 629 -57.24 -19.11 -6.68
N LEU A 630 -56.31 -19.35 -5.75
CA LEU A 630 -56.50 -20.26 -4.61
C LEU A 630 -57.64 -19.79 -3.69
N ALA A 631 -57.69 -18.49 -3.36
CA ALA A 631 -58.76 -17.93 -2.52
C ALA A 631 -60.14 -18.02 -3.20
N LEU A 632 -60.19 -17.76 -4.51
CA LEU A 632 -61.37 -18.00 -5.36
C LEU A 632 -61.80 -19.47 -5.36
N GLY A 633 -60.86 -20.41 -5.48
CA GLY A 633 -61.13 -21.84 -5.41
C GLY A 633 -61.70 -22.27 -4.06
N ILE A 634 -61.18 -21.74 -2.95
CA ILE A 634 -61.70 -22.02 -1.60
C ILE A 634 -63.10 -21.42 -1.42
N ALA A 635 -63.36 -20.23 -1.97
CA ALA A 635 -64.69 -19.62 -1.97
C ALA A 635 -65.70 -20.47 -2.77
N ALA A 636 -65.29 -21.00 -3.91
CA ALA A 636 -66.11 -21.92 -4.72
C ALA A 636 -66.44 -23.22 -3.96
N ILE A 637 -65.47 -23.82 -3.24
CA ILE A 637 -65.72 -25.01 -2.40
C ILE A 637 -66.74 -24.70 -1.30
N ASN A 638 -66.55 -23.59 -0.60
CA ASN A 638 -67.48 -23.17 0.46
C ASN A 638 -68.89 -22.89 -0.07
N GLN A 639 -69.01 -22.41 -1.31
CA GLN A 639 -70.30 -22.22 -1.96
C GLN A 639 -70.93 -23.56 -2.38
N ALA A 640 -70.16 -24.47 -2.96
CA ALA A 640 -70.64 -25.82 -3.34
C ALA A 640 -71.15 -26.62 -2.12
N ILE A 641 -70.49 -26.50 -0.96
CA ILE A 641 -70.93 -27.12 0.30
C ILE A 641 -72.33 -26.60 0.70
N LYS A 642 -72.61 -25.31 0.49
CA LYS A 642 -73.92 -24.71 0.80
C LYS A 642 -75.04 -25.18 -0.14
N GLU A 643 -74.70 -25.46 -1.38
CA GLU A 643 -75.65 -25.93 -2.39
C GLU A 643 -76.08 -27.40 -2.16
N GLY A 644 -75.38 -28.14 -1.29
CA GLY A 644 -75.84 -29.42 -0.76
C GLY A 644 -75.68 -30.62 -1.69
N LYS A 645 -75.04 -30.45 -2.85
CA LYS A 645 -74.96 -31.48 -3.91
C LYS A 645 -73.61 -32.22 -3.87
N PRO A 646 -73.55 -33.51 -3.48
CA PRO A 646 -72.30 -34.22 -3.23
C PRO A 646 -71.40 -34.36 -4.47
N ALA A 647 -71.98 -34.58 -5.66
CA ALA A 647 -71.23 -34.65 -6.91
C ALA A 647 -70.59 -33.30 -7.30
N GLN A 648 -71.27 -32.18 -6.99
CA GLN A 648 -70.73 -30.85 -7.26
C GLN A 648 -69.63 -30.50 -6.27
N THR A 649 -69.80 -30.82 -4.99
CA THR A 649 -68.77 -30.63 -3.97
C THR A 649 -67.52 -31.45 -4.28
N ALA A 650 -67.65 -32.72 -4.68
CA ALA A 650 -66.51 -33.53 -5.11
C ALA A 650 -65.79 -32.93 -6.33
N ARG A 651 -66.53 -32.41 -7.32
CA ARG A 651 -65.95 -31.75 -8.50
C ARG A 651 -65.14 -30.51 -8.14
N VAL A 652 -65.65 -29.67 -7.23
CA VAL A 652 -64.98 -28.44 -6.81
C VAL A 652 -63.82 -28.74 -5.85
N LEU A 653 -63.89 -29.81 -5.05
CA LEU A 653 -62.77 -30.33 -4.25
C LEU A 653 -61.61 -30.86 -5.13
N CYS A 654 -61.90 -31.33 -6.34
CA CYS A 654 -60.90 -31.72 -7.34
C CYS A 654 -60.30 -30.52 -8.11
N ASN A 655 -60.62 -29.27 -7.75
CA ASN A 655 -60.03 -28.11 -8.42
C ASN A 655 -58.49 -28.07 -8.19
N PRO A 656 -57.66 -28.10 -9.25
CA PRO A 656 -56.20 -28.09 -9.14
C PRO A 656 -55.67 -26.83 -8.42
N ASP A 657 -56.37 -25.70 -8.52
CA ASP A 657 -55.92 -24.41 -7.99
C ASP A 657 -55.89 -24.37 -6.45
N VAL A 658 -56.68 -25.22 -5.77
CA VAL A 658 -56.69 -25.34 -4.29
C VAL A 658 -55.69 -26.39 -3.79
N SER A 659 -55.20 -27.25 -4.69
CA SER A 659 -54.19 -28.29 -4.43
C SER A 659 -54.52 -29.16 -3.20
N LEU A 660 -55.75 -29.67 -3.12
CA LEU A 660 -56.19 -30.61 -2.10
C LEU A 660 -55.70 -32.02 -2.43
N ARG A 661 -55.32 -32.80 -1.41
CA ARG A 661 -54.77 -34.16 -1.55
C ARG A 661 -55.72 -35.20 -0.99
N GLY A 662 -55.77 -36.38 -1.62
CA GLY A 662 -56.52 -37.53 -1.12
C GLY A 662 -58.03 -37.47 -1.38
N VAL A 663 -58.49 -36.72 -2.39
CA VAL A 663 -59.90 -36.69 -2.76
C VAL A 663 -60.24 -37.95 -3.57
N VAL A 664 -61.09 -38.80 -3.01
CA VAL A 664 -61.57 -40.05 -3.63
C VAL A 664 -63.03 -39.89 -4.04
N ALA A 665 -63.36 -40.08 -5.32
CA ALA A 665 -64.69 -39.85 -5.86
C ALA A 665 -65.80 -40.65 -5.15
N GLU A 666 -65.49 -41.87 -4.68
CA GLU A 666 -66.41 -42.74 -3.95
C GLU A 666 -66.85 -42.17 -2.59
N CYS A 667 -66.05 -41.29 -1.99
CA CYS A 667 -66.33 -40.65 -0.70
C CYS A 667 -67.11 -39.33 -0.81
N ALA A 668 -67.61 -38.97 -2.01
CA ALA A 668 -68.29 -37.69 -2.27
C ALA A 668 -69.44 -37.36 -1.28
N GLY A 669 -70.23 -38.38 -0.92
CA GLY A 669 -71.32 -38.23 0.07
C GLY A 669 -70.81 -37.95 1.48
N ALA A 670 -69.74 -38.65 1.90
CA ALA A 670 -69.13 -38.49 3.21
C ALA A 670 -68.42 -37.13 3.34
N TYR A 671 -67.71 -36.68 2.30
CA TYR A 671 -67.11 -35.34 2.27
C TYR A 671 -68.17 -34.24 2.40
N GLN A 672 -69.28 -34.33 1.65
CA GLN A 672 -70.36 -33.35 1.74
C GLN A 672 -70.99 -33.30 3.14
N ALA A 673 -71.27 -34.45 3.76
CA ALA A 673 -71.88 -34.51 5.08
C ALA A 673 -70.97 -33.92 6.18
N GLN A 674 -69.68 -34.29 6.19
CA GLN A 674 -68.74 -33.79 7.20
C GLN A 674 -68.37 -32.31 6.98
N LEU A 675 -68.19 -31.87 5.72
CA LEU A 675 -67.92 -30.45 5.45
C LEU A 675 -69.14 -29.56 5.73
N ALA A 676 -70.37 -30.05 5.48
CA ALA A 676 -71.59 -29.31 5.81
C ALA A 676 -71.81 -29.18 7.33
N THR A 677 -71.49 -30.23 8.10
CA THR A 677 -71.57 -30.18 9.57
C THR A 677 -70.51 -29.24 10.16
N LEU A 678 -69.28 -29.24 9.64
CA LEU A 678 -68.25 -28.26 10.01
C LEU A 678 -68.62 -26.83 9.63
N LEU A 679 -69.25 -26.62 8.47
CA LEU A 679 -69.75 -25.30 8.09
C LEU A 679 -70.91 -24.85 9.01
N ALA A 680 -71.79 -25.76 9.42
CA ALA A 680 -72.91 -25.46 10.31
C ALA A 680 -72.46 -25.09 11.73
N THR A 681 -71.46 -25.79 12.28
CA THR A 681 -70.89 -25.47 13.61
C THR A 681 -70.23 -24.08 13.61
N LYS A 682 -69.49 -23.72 12.56
CA LYS A 682 -68.91 -22.37 12.42
C LYS A 682 -69.93 -21.25 12.23
N ARG A 683 -71.06 -21.53 11.58
CA ARG A 683 -72.16 -20.57 11.42
C ARG A 683 -72.82 -20.22 12.76
N GLN A 684 -72.86 -21.15 13.72
CA GLN A 684 -73.39 -20.88 15.06
C GLN A 684 -72.44 -20.00 15.89
N ALA A 685 -71.14 -20.01 15.60
CA ALA A 685 -70.12 -19.23 16.30
C ALA A 685 -69.77 -17.87 15.66
N GLY A 686 -70.28 -17.57 14.45
CA GLY A 686 -69.81 -16.46 13.63
C GLY A 686 -70.91 -15.64 12.94
N ASN A 687 -70.59 -14.40 12.57
CA ASN A 687 -71.55 -13.45 11.98
C ASN A 687 -71.47 -13.47 10.43
N ALA A 688 -72.53 -13.94 9.76
CA ALA A 688 -72.53 -14.28 8.33
C ALA A 688 -72.56 -13.09 7.34
N LYS A 689 -72.77 -11.86 7.82
CA LYS A 689 -72.95 -10.64 6.99
C LYS A 689 -71.64 -9.95 6.53
N ARG A 690 -70.49 -10.64 6.51
CA ARG A 690 -69.17 -10.00 6.35
C ARG A 690 -68.43 -10.45 5.08
N HIS A 691 -67.75 -9.52 4.42
CA HIS A 691 -67.29 -9.65 3.03
C HIS A 691 -65.81 -10.05 2.87
N TRP A 692 -64.99 -9.96 3.91
CA TRP A 692 -63.55 -10.23 3.81
C TRP A 692 -63.15 -11.53 4.53
N VAL A 693 -62.38 -12.37 3.85
CA VAL A 693 -61.83 -13.63 4.38
C VAL A 693 -60.32 -13.51 4.58
N ARG A 694 -59.83 -14.10 5.67
CA ARG A 694 -58.40 -14.15 6.01
C ARG A 694 -57.81 -15.50 5.60
N HIS A 695 -56.81 -15.47 4.74
CA HIS A 695 -55.99 -16.63 4.39
C HIS A 695 -54.60 -16.46 5.02
N GLN A 696 -54.18 -17.42 5.85
CA GLN A 696 -52.82 -17.44 6.41
C GLN A 696 -51.94 -18.37 5.60
N LEU A 697 -50.76 -17.88 5.21
CA LEU A 697 -49.75 -18.66 4.52
C LEU A 697 -48.81 -19.37 5.50
N LYS A 698 -48.08 -20.37 5.01
CA LYS A 698 -47.13 -21.17 5.80
C LYS A 698 -45.95 -20.36 6.35
N ASP A 699 -45.67 -19.21 5.74
CA ASP A 699 -44.63 -18.25 6.16
C ASP A 699 -45.12 -17.27 7.24
N GLY A 700 -46.39 -17.36 7.65
CA GLY A 700 -47.02 -16.44 8.61
C GLY A 700 -47.68 -15.21 7.98
N SER A 701 -47.56 -15.02 6.66
CA SER A 701 -48.16 -13.90 5.93
C SER A 701 -49.69 -14.02 5.89
N VAL A 702 -50.38 -12.89 5.90
CA VAL A 702 -51.86 -12.83 5.88
C VAL A 702 -52.34 -12.18 4.60
N TYR A 703 -53.17 -12.90 3.85
CA TYR A 703 -53.84 -12.41 2.65
C TYR A 703 -55.33 -12.20 2.93
N TYR A 704 -55.86 -11.03 2.56
CA TYR A 704 -57.27 -10.67 2.72
C TYR A 704 -57.96 -10.74 1.37
N PHE A 705 -59.03 -11.52 1.26
CA PHE A 705 -59.77 -11.69 0.02
C PHE A 705 -61.22 -11.20 0.17
N SER A 706 -61.68 -10.37 -0.76
CA SER A 706 -63.05 -9.85 -0.81
C SER A 706 -63.97 -10.83 -1.54
N LEU A 707 -64.97 -11.36 -0.85
CA LEU A 707 -65.99 -12.23 -1.43
C LEU A 707 -66.99 -11.49 -2.34
N GLN A 708 -66.95 -10.15 -2.37
CA GLN A 708 -67.87 -9.33 -3.17
C GLN A 708 -67.22 -8.76 -4.43
N SER A 709 -66.00 -8.21 -4.30
CA SER A 709 -65.24 -7.64 -5.43
C SER A 709 -64.29 -8.65 -6.08
N PHE A 710 -64.06 -9.82 -5.45
CA PHE A 710 -63.05 -10.81 -5.86
C PHE A 710 -61.61 -10.27 -5.93
N GLU A 711 -61.36 -9.12 -5.30
CA GLU A 711 -60.04 -8.53 -5.17
C GLU A 711 -59.36 -9.01 -3.88
N GLY A 712 -58.05 -9.16 -3.93
CA GLY A 712 -57.26 -9.53 -2.76
C GLY A 712 -56.18 -8.51 -2.41
N SER A 713 -55.96 -8.33 -1.12
CA SER A 713 -55.06 -7.35 -0.54
C SER A 713 -54.14 -8.00 0.50
N TRP A 714 -52.90 -7.53 0.55
CA TRP A 714 -51.91 -7.89 1.57
C TRP A 714 -52.04 -7.02 2.83
N GLU A 715 -52.67 -5.85 2.70
CA GLU A 715 -52.97 -4.97 3.83
C GLU A 715 -54.40 -5.18 4.31
N ARG A 716 -54.59 -5.10 5.63
CA ARG A 716 -55.91 -5.17 6.23
C ARG A 716 -56.71 -3.94 5.79
N PRO A 717 -57.81 -4.08 5.04
CA PRO A 717 -58.63 -2.95 4.62
C PRO A 717 -59.13 -2.19 5.86
N ARG A 718 -59.04 -0.85 5.86
CA ARG A 718 -59.54 -0.03 6.97
C ARG A 718 -61.04 -0.27 7.13
N ASP A 719 -61.48 -0.47 8.37
CA ASP A 719 -62.85 -0.83 8.77
C ASP A 719 -63.36 -2.25 8.39
N SER A 720 -62.49 -3.15 7.93
CA SER A 720 -62.89 -4.53 7.61
C SER A 720 -63.03 -5.43 8.84
N VAL A 721 -64.22 -6.02 8.99
CA VAL A 721 -64.50 -7.07 9.96
C VAL A 721 -64.54 -8.42 9.24
N LEU A 722 -63.70 -9.35 9.69
CA LEU A 722 -63.45 -10.63 9.01
C LEU A 722 -64.64 -11.59 9.14
N ASN A 723 -64.85 -12.38 8.08
CA ASN A 723 -65.81 -13.46 8.06
C ASN A 723 -65.20 -14.73 8.69
N SER A 724 -65.68 -15.10 9.88
CA SER A 724 -65.25 -16.31 10.60
C SER A 724 -66.02 -17.59 10.19
N THR A 725 -67.05 -17.46 9.34
CA THR A 725 -67.91 -18.57 8.93
C THR A 725 -67.40 -19.33 7.71
N HIS A 726 -66.32 -18.86 7.08
CA HIS A 726 -65.70 -19.49 5.93
C HIS A 726 -64.74 -20.61 6.38
N LEU A 727 -64.80 -21.78 5.74
CA LEU A 727 -63.83 -22.84 5.99
C LEU A 727 -62.49 -22.49 5.31
N SER A 728 -61.41 -22.72 6.05
CA SER A 728 -60.04 -22.59 5.58
C SER A 728 -59.61 -23.82 4.77
N ARG A 729 -58.50 -23.70 4.03
CA ARG A 729 -57.94 -24.82 3.26
C ARG A 729 -57.53 -25.98 4.18
N GLU A 730 -56.97 -25.67 5.34
CA GLU A 730 -56.48 -26.65 6.31
C GLU A 730 -57.62 -27.47 6.89
N GLU A 731 -58.73 -26.82 7.23
CA GLU A 731 -59.93 -27.49 7.73
C GLU A 731 -60.55 -28.41 6.68
N ILE A 732 -60.66 -27.92 5.44
CA ILE A 732 -61.15 -28.73 4.31
C ILE A 732 -60.23 -29.94 4.08
N GLN A 733 -58.90 -29.74 4.12
CA GLN A 733 -57.93 -30.82 3.94
C GLN A 733 -57.95 -31.84 5.09
N SER A 734 -58.11 -31.39 6.35
CA SER A 734 -58.21 -32.28 7.53
C SER A 734 -59.43 -33.20 7.41
N THR A 735 -60.57 -32.61 7.06
CA THR A 735 -61.82 -33.35 6.87
C THR A 735 -61.70 -34.37 5.74
N ILE A 736 -61.06 -33.98 4.63
CA ILE A 736 -60.78 -34.93 3.54
C ILE A 736 -59.90 -36.05 4.07
N THR A 737 -58.76 -35.76 4.69
CA THR A 737 -57.87 -36.81 5.20
C THR A 737 -58.53 -37.72 6.23
N GLU A 738 -59.38 -37.20 7.11
CA GLU A 738 -60.12 -38.01 8.08
C GLU A 738 -61.08 -38.99 7.38
N VAL A 739 -61.84 -38.51 6.39
CA VAL A 739 -62.74 -39.35 5.60
C VAL A 739 -61.97 -40.37 4.76
N THR A 740 -60.90 -39.96 4.07
CA THR A 740 -60.12 -40.87 3.22
C THR A 740 -59.38 -41.91 4.06
N THR A 741 -58.79 -41.52 5.19
CA THR A 741 -58.07 -42.47 6.07
C THR A 741 -59.02 -43.44 6.73
N ALA A 742 -60.24 -43.03 7.11
CA ALA A 742 -61.26 -43.94 7.61
C ALA A 742 -61.65 -44.98 6.53
N HIS A 743 -61.85 -44.52 5.29
CA HIS A 743 -62.15 -45.41 4.16
C HIS A 743 -60.99 -46.38 3.85
N ASP A 744 -59.74 -45.89 3.85
CA ASP A 744 -58.55 -46.71 3.62
C ASP A 744 -58.33 -47.72 4.76
N GLN A 745 -58.57 -47.34 6.01
CA GLN A 745 -58.50 -48.22 7.18
C GLN A 745 -59.53 -49.35 7.11
N GLU A 746 -60.76 -49.05 6.68
CA GLU A 746 -61.81 -50.04 6.49
C GLU A 746 -61.40 -51.08 5.43
N ARG A 747 -60.88 -50.62 4.27
CA ARG A 747 -60.34 -51.52 3.24
C ARG A 747 -59.12 -52.33 3.69
N LEU A 748 -58.22 -51.72 4.47
CA LEU A 748 -57.05 -52.40 5.03
C LEU A 748 -57.44 -53.46 6.08
N TRP A 749 -58.48 -53.21 6.86
CA TRP A 749 -59.03 -54.18 7.81
C TRP A 749 -59.65 -55.38 7.10
N GLU A 750 -60.43 -55.15 6.05
CA GLU A 750 -60.99 -56.21 5.22
C GLU A 750 -59.90 -57.09 4.60
N SER A 751 -58.79 -56.49 4.15
CA SER A 751 -57.65 -57.21 3.57
C SER A 751 -56.85 -58.03 4.59
N ASN A 752 -56.68 -57.54 5.82
CA ASN A 752 -55.79 -58.13 6.82
C ASN A 752 -56.48 -59.04 7.85
N ALA A 753 -57.81 -59.22 7.78
CA ALA A 753 -58.58 -60.06 8.68
C ALA A 753 -58.00 -61.49 8.82
N GLY A 754 -57.56 -62.11 7.72
CA GLY A 754 -56.97 -63.45 7.73
C GLY A 754 -55.61 -63.57 8.44
N PHE A 755 -54.85 -62.48 8.56
CA PHE A 755 -53.59 -62.46 9.31
C PHE A 755 -53.83 -62.38 10.83
N VAL A 756 -54.78 -61.56 11.25
CA VAL A 756 -55.11 -61.36 12.66
C VAL A 756 -55.65 -62.64 13.31
N VAL A 757 -56.48 -63.41 12.59
CA VAL A 757 -56.96 -64.72 13.06
C VAL A 757 -55.79 -65.69 13.32
N ARG A 758 -54.78 -65.72 12.45
CA ARG A 758 -53.58 -66.58 12.64
C ARG A 758 -52.74 -66.14 13.83
N LEU A 759 -52.63 -64.84 14.09
CA LEU A 759 -51.91 -64.30 15.25
C LEU A 759 -52.62 -64.64 16.57
N GLN A 760 -53.94 -64.48 16.61
CA GLN A 760 -54.76 -64.88 17.77
C GLN A 760 -54.60 -66.36 18.09
N ALA A 761 -54.58 -67.24 17.08
CA ALA A 761 -54.34 -68.66 17.26
C ALA A 761 -52.95 -68.96 17.87
N ARG A 762 -51.89 -68.25 17.44
CA ARG A 762 -50.54 -68.41 17.99
C ARG A 762 -50.41 -67.91 19.43
N MET A 763 -51.07 -66.81 19.78
CA MET A 763 -51.09 -66.29 21.16
C MET A 763 -51.82 -67.23 22.11
N ARG A 764 -52.98 -67.77 21.69
CA ARG A 764 -53.68 -68.83 22.44
C ARG A 764 -52.76 -70.04 22.67
N GLY A 765 -51.99 -70.44 21.66
CA GLY A 765 -50.99 -71.51 21.79
C GLY A 765 -49.82 -71.19 22.73
N TYR A 766 -49.39 -69.93 22.84
CA TYR A 766 -48.34 -69.51 23.77
C TYR A 766 -48.79 -69.58 25.23
N LEU A 767 -50.00 -69.08 25.52
CA LEU A 767 -50.55 -69.09 26.88
C LEU A 767 -50.67 -70.51 27.44
N VAL A 768 -51.13 -71.47 26.63
CA VAL A 768 -51.21 -72.90 27.02
C VAL A 768 -49.81 -73.48 27.33
N ARG A 769 -48.79 -73.11 26.56
CA ARG A 769 -47.41 -73.57 26.81
C ARG A 769 -46.85 -72.97 28.09
N GLN A 770 -47.20 -71.73 28.42
CA GLN A 770 -46.79 -71.08 29.67
C GLN A 770 -47.38 -71.81 30.89
N GLU A 771 -48.66 -72.18 30.83
CA GLU A 771 -49.32 -72.97 31.87
C GLU A 771 -48.69 -74.36 32.03
N PHE A 772 -48.35 -75.03 30.91
CA PHE A 772 -47.61 -76.29 30.94
C PHE A 772 -46.21 -76.16 31.57
N VAL A 773 -45.48 -75.09 31.29
CA VAL A 773 -44.17 -74.83 31.89
C VAL A 773 -44.28 -74.60 33.39
N ALA A 774 -45.30 -73.87 33.86
CA ALA A 774 -45.57 -73.68 35.27
C ALA A 774 -45.85 -75.02 35.98
N ARG A 775 -46.67 -75.88 35.37
CA ARG A 775 -46.94 -77.25 35.86
C ARG A 775 -45.66 -78.09 35.96
N ARG A 776 -44.77 -77.99 34.97
CA ARG A 776 -43.46 -78.66 34.96
C ARG A 776 -42.53 -78.14 36.06
N HIS A 777 -42.59 -76.85 36.37
CA HIS A 777 -41.79 -76.25 37.44
C HIS A 777 -42.22 -76.77 38.82
N LEU A 778 -43.53 -76.84 39.06
CA LEU A 778 -44.09 -77.44 40.28
C LEU A 778 -43.62 -78.89 40.47
N LEU A 779 -43.63 -79.70 39.40
CA LEU A 779 -43.14 -81.08 39.43
C LEU A 779 -41.64 -81.18 39.76
N ARG A 780 -40.83 -80.21 39.32
CA ARG A 780 -39.39 -80.14 39.66
C ARG A 780 -39.15 -79.69 41.10
N GLU A 781 -39.97 -78.80 41.65
CA GLU A 781 -39.87 -78.38 43.05
C GLU A 781 -40.24 -79.50 44.03
N GLN A 782 -41.12 -80.41 43.64
CA GLN A 782 -41.46 -81.60 44.44
C GLN A 782 -40.44 -82.74 44.28
N LEU A 783 -39.47 -82.61 43.36
CA LEU A 783 -38.42 -83.61 43.12
C LEU A 783 -37.60 -83.95 44.38
N PRO A 784 -37.23 -83.02 45.29
CA PRO A 784 -36.54 -83.34 46.54
C PRO A 784 -37.38 -84.18 47.52
N ALA A 785 -38.71 -84.02 47.51
CA ALA A 785 -39.63 -84.85 48.28
C ALA A 785 -39.73 -86.27 47.71
N VAL A 786 -39.77 -86.38 46.37
CA VAL A 786 -39.70 -87.66 45.65
C VAL A 786 -38.34 -88.35 45.89
N ILE A 787 -37.24 -87.60 45.86
CA ILE A 787 -35.89 -88.10 46.17
C ILE A 787 -35.81 -88.55 47.63
N LYS A 788 -36.41 -87.84 48.61
CA LYS A 788 -36.50 -88.33 50.00
C LYS A 788 -37.26 -89.64 50.14
N ILE A 789 -38.34 -89.82 49.38
CA ILE A 789 -39.12 -91.08 49.34
C ILE A 789 -38.29 -92.19 48.68
N GLN A 790 -37.59 -91.89 47.57
CA GLN A 790 -36.71 -92.82 46.85
C GLN A 790 -35.44 -93.19 47.64
N VAL A 791 -34.87 -92.28 48.42
CA VAL A 791 -33.69 -92.54 49.28
C VAL A 791 -34.08 -93.44 50.45
N ARG A 792 -35.32 -93.34 50.97
CA ARG A 792 -35.85 -94.28 51.99
C ARG A 792 -36.12 -95.69 51.44
N SER A 793 -36.48 -95.83 50.16
CA SER A 793 -36.62 -97.15 49.53
C SER A 793 -35.29 -97.73 49.03
N ALA A 794 -34.32 -96.88 48.66
CA ALA A 794 -32.99 -97.28 48.18
C ALA A 794 -32.01 -97.70 49.29
N ALA A 795 -32.25 -97.35 50.56
CA ALA A 795 -31.46 -97.81 51.71
C ALA A 795 -31.56 -99.34 52.00
N ARG A 796 -32.27 -100.12 51.17
CA ARG A 796 -32.41 -101.59 51.28
C ARG A 796 -31.64 -102.41 50.23
N LEU A 797 -30.82 -101.81 49.34
CA LEU A 797 -30.00 -102.58 48.40
C LEU A 797 -28.56 -102.04 48.25
N PRO A 798 -27.52 -102.90 48.14
CA PRO A 798 -26.13 -102.45 48.05
C PRO A 798 -25.64 -102.20 46.60
N SER A 799 -25.04 -101.01 46.44
CA SER A 799 -23.79 -100.69 45.70
C SER A 799 -23.69 -100.78 44.16
N ARG A 800 -23.36 -99.63 43.53
CA ARG A 800 -21.99 -99.29 43.02
C ARG A 800 -21.94 -97.87 42.40
N SER A 801 -20.81 -97.18 42.63
CA SER A 801 -20.35 -95.88 42.06
C SER A 801 -20.79 -94.59 42.76
N HIS A 802 -19.97 -94.11 43.71
CA HIS A 802 -19.99 -92.78 44.35
C HIS A 802 -18.55 -92.28 44.48
N ALA A 803 -17.89 -91.97 43.36
CA ALA A 803 -16.51 -91.47 43.36
C ALA A 803 -16.37 -90.00 42.92
N ASP A 804 -17.33 -89.42 42.20
CA ASP A 804 -17.09 -88.11 41.55
C ASP A 804 -17.65 -86.90 42.33
N MET A 805 -18.22 -87.10 43.53
CA MET A 805 -18.84 -86.01 44.30
C MET A 805 -17.85 -85.25 45.22
N HIS A 806 -16.61 -85.75 45.37
CA HIS A 806 -15.66 -85.22 46.35
C HIS A 806 -14.80 -84.04 45.82
N ASP A 807 -14.79 -83.80 44.51
CA ASP A 807 -13.92 -82.78 43.88
C ASP A 807 -14.54 -81.37 43.80
N ILE A 808 -15.85 -81.23 44.03
CA ILE A 808 -16.54 -79.94 43.87
C ILE A 808 -16.43 -79.05 45.12
N ILE A 809 -16.12 -79.62 46.28
CA ILE A 809 -16.11 -78.90 47.57
C ILE A 809 -14.79 -78.15 47.81
N TYR A 810 -13.70 -78.53 47.14
CA TYR A 810 -12.37 -77.93 47.36
C TYR A 810 -12.11 -76.59 46.65
N ILE A 811 -12.95 -76.18 45.68
CA ILE A 811 -12.77 -74.93 44.93
C ILE A 811 -13.44 -73.72 45.64
N ALA A 812 -14.21 -73.96 46.71
CA ALA A 812 -15.03 -72.94 47.37
C ALA A 812 -14.31 -72.03 48.39
N LEU A 813 -13.01 -72.25 48.68
CA LEU A 813 -12.28 -71.47 49.71
C LEU A 813 -10.91 -70.99 49.17
N GLY A 814 -10.87 -69.74 48.69
CA GLY A 814 -9.64 -69.13 48.13
C GLY A 814 -9.74 -67.62 47.94
N LEU A 815 -10.11 -66.89 49.00
CA LEU A 815 -10.10 -65.43 49.09
C LEU A 815 -8.69 -64.91 49.40
N GLN A 816 -7.83 -64.80 48.39
CA GLN A 816 -6.66 -63.91 48.42
C GLN A 816 -6.20 -63.64 46.99
N GLY A 817 -6.70 -62.54 46.43
CA GLY A 817 -6.36 -62.14 45.06
C GLY A 817 -7.49 -61.48 44.32
N ILE A 818 -8.47 -60.82 44.96
CA ILE A 818 -9.61 -60.20 44.27
C ILE A 818 -9.15 -59.24 43.16
N ASN A 819 -8.04 -58.51 43.33
CA ASN A 819 -7.49 -57.64 42.27
C ASN A 819 -6.76 -58.39 41.15
N ALA A 820 -6.08 -59.51 41.46
CA ALA A 820 -5.49 -60.39 40.45
C ALA A 820 -6.58 -61.17 39.70
N VAL A 821 -7.61 -61.61 40.41
CA VAL A 821 -8.81 -62.27 39.88
C VAL A 821 -9.66 -61.30 39.08
N ILE A 822 -9.80 -60.02 39.44
CA ILE A 822 -10.47 -59.03 38.57
C ILE A 822 -9.64 -58.80 37.30
N LYS A 823 -8.30 -58.72 37.39
CA LYS A 823 -7.45 -58.59 36.19
C LYS A 823 -7.45 -59.84 35.32
N ILE A 824 -7.39 -61.03 35.92
CA ILE A 824 -7.47 -62.32 35.23
C ILE A 824 -8.88 -62.56 34.72
N GLN A 825 -9.93 -62.20 35.45
CA GLN A 825 -11.32 -62.27 34.98
C GLN A 825 -11.58 -61.24 33.90
N ALA A 826 -11.01 -60.03 33.97
CA ALA A 826 -11.11 -59.06 32.88
C ALA A 826 -10.36 -59.55 31.65
N PHE A 827 -9.16 -60.11 31.84
CA PHE A 827 -8.37 -60.73 30.77
C PHE A 827 -9.08 -61.94 30.17
N VAL A 828 -9.65 -62.83 30.98
CA VAL A 828 -10.39 -64.02 30.56
C VAL A 828 -11.75 -63.64 29.97
N ARG A 829 -12.46 -62.62 30.48
CA ARG A 829 -13.68 -62.08 29.87
C ARG A 829 -13.36 -61.43 28.53
N ALA A 830 -12.25 -60.70 28.41
CA ALA A 830 -11.77 -60.13 27.16
C ALA A 830 -11.30 -61.21 26.18
N ASN A 831 -10.62 -62.25 26.64
CA ASN A 831 -10.14 -63.35 25.81
C ASN A 831 -11.28 -64.28 25.40
N LYS A 832 -12.28 -64.49 26.26
CA LYS A 832 -13.54 -65.17 25.94
C LYS A 832 -14.39 -64.34 24.99
N ALA A 833 -14.50 -63.03 25.17
CA ALA A 833 -15.18 -62.16 24.21
C ALA A 833 -14.47 -62.16 22.85
N ARG A 834 -13.13 -62.15 22.82
CA ARG A 834 -12.34 -62.34 21.59
C ARG A 834 -12.52 -63.73 20.99
N GLY A 835 -12.58 -64.78 21.81
CA GLY A 835 -12.85 -66.15 21.36
C GLY A 835 -14.25 -66.32 20.80
N ASP A 836 -15.26 -65.75 21.46
CA ASP A 836 -16.66 -65.73 21.02
C ASP A 836 -16.79 -64.91 19.71
N TYR A 837 -16.08 -63.79 19.58
CA TYR A 837 -16.02 -63.00 18.34
C TYR A 837 -15.26 -63.73 17.21
N ARG A 838 -14.15 -64.41 17.53
CA ARG A 838 -13.38 -65.21 16.57
C ARG A 838 -14.16 -66.44 16.09
N MET A 839 -14.97 -67.04 16.98
CA MET A 839 -15.95 -68.08 16.65
C MET A 839 -17.07 -67.54 15.74
N LEU A 840 -17.55 -66.31 15.98
CA LEU A 840 -18.56 -65.68 15.12
C LEU A 840 -18.04 -65.38 13.70
N VAL A 841 -16.78 -64.91 13.57
CA VAL A 841 -16.20 -64.48 12.29
C VAL A 841 -15.63 -65.64 11.46
N HIS A 842 -15.11 -66.70 12.10
CA HIS A 842 -14.38 -67.75 11.40
C HIS A 842 -15.02 -69.16 11.46
N ALA A 843 -16.00 -69.42 12.33
CA ALA A 843 -16.71 -70.71 12.31
C ALA A 843 -17.84 -70.69 11.28
N ARG A 844 -18.00 -71.78 10.52
CA ARG A 844 -19.07 -71.88 9.49
C ARG A 844 -20.48 -71.87 10.09
N ASP A 845 -20.67 -72.38 11.31
CA ASP A 845 -21.94 -72.42 12.03
C ASP A 845 -21.76 -72.02 13.51
N PRO A 846 -21.81 -70.72 13.85
CA PRO A 846 -21.66 -70.27 15.23
C PRO A 846 -22.92 -70.57 16.06
N PRO A 847 -22.79 -71.01 17.32
CA PRO A 847 -23.94 -71.31 18.18
C PRO A 847 -24.79 -70.07 18.47
N LEU A 848 -26.12 -70.22 18.44
CA LEU A 848 -27.13 -69.15 18.56
C LEU A 848 -26.95 -68.22 19.78
N SER A 849 -26.38 -68.72 20.87
CA SER A 849 -26.09 -67.93 22.06
C SER A 849 -25.01 -66.86 21.82
N ILE A 850 -24.02 -67.16 20.97
CA ILE A 850 -22.96 -66.23 20.57
C ILE A 850 -23.53 -65.22 19.58
N VAL A 851 -24.32 -65.67 18.58
CA VAL A 851 -24.98 -64.79 17.60
C VAL A 851 -25.91 -63.78 18.29
N ARG A 852 -26.73 -64.21 19.26
CA ARG A 852 -27.62 -63.31 20.00
C ARG A 852 -26.86 -62.27 20.82
N ARG A 853 -25.70 -62.63 21.36
CA ARG A 853 -24.88 -61.75 22.20
C ARG A 853 -24.22 -60.64 21.39
N PHE A 854 -23.89 -60.90 20.12
CA PHE A 854 -23.35 -59.92 19.18
C PHE A 854 -24.39 -59.45 18.14
N ALA A 855 -25.68 -59.71 18.35
CA ALA A 855 -26.74 -59.35 17.41
C ALA A 855 -26.82 -57.84 17.13
N HIS A 856 -26.58 -57.00 18.13
CA HIS A 856 -26.50 -55.54 17.98
C HIS A 856 -25.29 -55.05 17.16
N LEU A 857 -24.28 -55.90 16.96
CA LEU A 857 -23.14 -55.65 16.07
C LEU A 857 -23.33 -56.28 14.67
N LEU A 858 -24.35 -57.14 14.52
CA LEU A 858 -24.73 -57.81 13.27
C LEU A 858 -25.96 -57.16 12.62
N GLU A 859 -26.80 -56.49 13.40
CA GLU A 859 -27.78 -55.52 12.91
C GLU A 859 -27.02 -54.28 12.46
N GLN A 860 -26.48 -54.32 11.24
CA GLN A 860 -26.21 -53.08 10.51
C GLN A 860 -27.56 -52.40 10.32
N SER A 861 -27.87 -51.41 11.16
CA SER A 861 -29.00 -50.54 10.85
C SER A 861 -28.69 -49.82 9.53
N GLN A 862 -29.70 -49.47 8.73
CA GLN A 862 -29.45 -48.66 7.54
C GLN A 862 -28.68 -47.37 7.90
N HIS A 863 -28.90 -46.85 9.10
CA HIS A 863 -28.21 -45.70 9.63
C HIS A 863 -26.69 -45.94 9.79
N ASP A 864 -26.27 -47.07 10.35
CA ASP A 864 -24.84 -47.42 10.46
C ASP A 864 -24.18 -47.58 9.09
N PHE A 865 -24.89 -48.17 8.11
CA PHE A 865 -24.41 -48.26 6.73
C PHE A 865 -24.30 -46.88 6.06
N TRP A 866 -25.25 -45.98 6.31
CA TRP A 866 -25.20 -44.61 5.82
C TRP A 866 -24.05 -43.83 6.44
N GLU A 867 -23.85 -43.91 7.75
CA GLU A 867 -22.75 -43.26 8.45
C GLU A 867 -21.39 -43.81 8.03
N GLU A 868 -21.25 -45.12 7.88
CA GLU A 868 -20.01 -45.74 7.42
C GLU A 868 -19.73 -45.43 5.94
N SER A 869 -20.76 -45.40 5.09
CA SER A 869 -20.66 -44.95 3.69
C SER A 869 -20.27 -43.48 3.60
N GLU A 870 -20.84 -42.63 4.45
CA GLU A 870 -20.54 -41.21 4.51
C GLU A 870 -19.13 -40.95 5.04
N LEU A 871 -18.72 -41.64 6.11
CA LEU A 871 -17.34 -41.59 6.62
C LEU A 871 -16.32 -42.09 5.59
N LEU A 872 -16.64 -43.15 4.84
CA LEU A 872 -15.78 -43.65 3.76
C LEU A 872 -15.69 -42.64 2.62
N LYS A 873 -16.81 -42.03 2.21
CA LYS A 873 -16.82 -40.96 1.19
C LYS A 873 -16.02 -39.74 1.64
N LEU A 874 -16.22 -39.28 2.88
CA LEU A 874 -15.47 -38.18 3.48
C LEU A 874 -13.98 -38.50 3.56
N ARG A 875 -13.61 -39.72 3.98
CA ARG A 875 -12.20 -40.15 4.03
C ARG A 875 -11.59 -40.22 2.63
N GLU A 876 -12.32 -40.73 1.66
CA GLU A 876 -11.89 -40.76 0.26
C GLU A 876 -11.71 -39.35 -0.29
N GLU A 877 -12.64 -38.44 0.01
CA GLU A 877 -12.55 -37.04 -0.39
C GLU A 877 -11.37 -36.34 0.27
N VAL A 878 -11.14 -36.55 1.57
CA VAL A 878 -9.97 -36.02 2.29
C VAL A 878 -8.68 -36.54 1.68
N VAL A 879 -8.58 -37.84 1.38
CA VAL A 879 -7.38 -38.42 0.73
C VAL A 879 -7.20 -37.88 -0.68
N LYS A 880 -8.28 -37.73 -1.45
CA LYS A 880 -8.24 -37.10 -2.79
C LYS A 880 -7.77 -35.65 -2.69
N ARG A 881 -8.28 -34.87 -1.74
CA ARG A 881 -7.84 -33.49 -1.50
C ARG A 881 -6.40 -33.40 -1.01
N ILE A 882 -5.95 -34.31 -0.14
CA ILE A 882 -4.55 -34.37 0.31
C ILE A 882 -3.63 -34.69 -0.86
N ARG A 883 -3.94 -35.70 -1.68
CA ARG A 883 -3.14 -36.03 -2.88
C ARG A 883 -3.16 -34.89 -3.88
N SER A 884 -4.31 -34.25 -4.10
CA SER A 884 -4.43 -33.08 -4.96
C SER A 884 -3.59 -31.91 -4.43
N ASN A 885 -3.59 -31.65 -3.12
CA ASN A 885 -2.75 -30.62 -2.53
C ASN A 885 -1.27 -30.96 -2.64
N GLN A 886 -0.86 -32.20 -2.36
CA GLN A 886 0.53 -32.64 -2.54
C GLN A 886 0.99 -32.55 -4.00
N GLN A 887 0.10 -32.88 -4.94
CA GLN A 887 0.37 -32.73 -6.37
C GLN A 887 0.50 -31.26 -6.74
N LEU A 888 -0.44 -30.40 -6.32
CA LEU A 888 -0.38 -28.96 -6.55
C LEU A 888 0.85 -28.32 -5.91
N GLU A 889 1.26 -28.79 -4.73
CA GLU A 889 2.48 -28.33 -4.05
C GLU A 889 3.73 -28.80 -4.81
N SER A 890 3.75 -30.02 -5.33
CA SER A 890 4.80 -30.50 -6.23
C SER A 890 4.84 -29.71 -7.54
N ASP A 891 3.68 -29.39 -8.12
CA ASP A 891 3.56 -28.65 -9.37
C ASP A 891 3.96 -27.19 -9.19
N LEU A 892 3.56 -26.55 -8.08
CA LEU A 892 4.03 -25.23 -7.67
C LEU A 892 5.53 -25.24 -7.44
N ASN A 893 6.09 -26.25 -6.76
CA ASN A 893 7.54 -26.37 -6.57
C ASN A 893 8.28 -26.50 -7.91
N LEU A 894 7.72 -27.23 -8.86
CA LEU A 894 8.28 -27.39 -10.20
C LEU A 894 8.14 -26.10 -11.02
N MET A 895 7.02 -25.38 -10.89
CA MET A 895 6.82 -24.05 -11.45
C MET A 895 7.78 -23.03 -10.86
N ASP A 896 8.02 -23.02 -9.55
CA ASP A 896 8.96 -22.12 -8.88
C ASP A 896 10.41 -22.42 -9.29
N ILE A 897 10.76 -23.69 -9.52
CA ILE A 897 12.06 -24.06 -10.11
C ILE A 897 12.14 -23.52 -11.55
N LYS A 898 11.07 -23.65 -12.35
CA LYS A 898 11.02 -23.12 -13.72
C LYS A 898 11.07 -21.60 -13.74
N ILE A 899 10.32 -20.91 -12.88
CA ILE A 899 10.30 -19.46 -12.73
C ILE A 899 11.66 -18.99 -12.23
N GLY A 900 12.26 -19.65 -11.24
CA GLY A 900 13.61 -19.36 -10.77
C GLY A 900 14.68 -19.54 -11.86
N LEU A 901 14.54 -20.54 -12.74
CA LEU A 901 15.41 -20.74 -13.89
C LEU A 901 15.15 -19.71 -15.01
N LEU A 902 13.89 -19.31 -15.24
CA LEU A 902 13.50 -18.28 -16.20
C LEU A 902 13.97 -16.88 -15.77
N VAL A 903 13.79 -16.53 -14.49
CA VAL A 903 14.24 -15.28 -13.87
C VAL A 903 15.77 -15.21 -13.88
N LYS A 904 16.46 -16.33 -13.61
CA LYS A 904 17.93 -16.39 -13.68
C LYS A 904 18.47 -16.32 -15.12
N ASN A 905 17.71 -16.79 -16.11
CA ASN A 905 18.13 -16.78 -17.52
C ASN A 905 17.67 -15.55 -18.31
N ARG A 906 16.82 -14.65 -17.77
CA ARG A 906 16.37 -13.39 -18.42
C ARG A 906 16.09 -13.51 -19.94
N ILE A 907 15.50 -14.61 -20.39
CA ILE A 907 15.12 -14.83 -21.79
C ILE A 907 13.59 -14.84 -21.83
N THR A 908 13.01 -13.99 -22.69
CA THR A 908 11.56 -13.91 -22.88
C THR A 908 11.03 -15.25 -23.41
N LEU A 909 9.79 -15.60 -23.04
CA LEU A 909 9.15 -16.89 -23.39
C LEU A 909 9.17 -17.17 -24.92
N GLN A 910 9.25 -16.11 -25.72
CA GLN A 910 9.28 -16.11 -27.18
C GLN A 910 10.61 -16.62 -27.77
N GLU A 911 11.74 -16.34 -27.10
CA GLU A 911 13.06 -16.80 -27.52
C GLU A 911 13.29 -18.28 -27.15
N VAL A 912 12.70 -18.76 -26.06
CA VAL A 912 12.75 -20.20 -25.72
C VAL A 912 12.00 -21.04 -26.75
N VAL A 913 10.85 -20.56 -27.24
CA VAL A 913 10.06 -21.27 -28.28
C VAL A 913 10.77 -21.25 -29.64
N SER A 914 11.50 -20.18 -29.98
CA SER A 914 12.29 -20.13 -31.22
C SER A 914 13.55 -20.99 -31.15
N HIS A 915 14.21 -21.08 -29.99
CA HIS A 915 15.44 -21.85 -29.81
C HIS A 915 15.21 -23.35 -29.53
N CYS A 916 14.04 -23.75 -29.01
CA CYS A 916 13.70 -25.17 -28.80
C CYS A 916 13.57 -25.97 -30.10
N LYS A 917 13.37 -25.31 -31.25
CA LYS A 917 13.31 -25.99 -32.55
C LYS A 917 14.69 -26.43 -33.08
N LYS A 918 15.81 -26.05 -32.45
CA LYS A 918 17.17 -26.24 -33.00
C LYS A 918 18.26 -26.69 -32.01
N LEU A 919 17.96 -27.52 -31.00
CA LEU A 919 19.01 -28.04 -30.11
C LEU A 919 19.02 -29.57 -30.01
N THR A 920 20.12 -30.17 -30.48
CA THR A 920 20.42 -31.61 -30.38
C THR A 920 21.08 -31.96 -29.05
N LYS A 921 20.95 -33.24 -28.67
CA LYS A 921 21.27 -33.80 -27.34
C LYS A 921 22.69 -33.48 -26.81
N LYS A 922 23.67 -33.27 -27.70
CA LYS A 922 25.08 -32.96 -27.33
C LYS A 922 25.27 -31.57 -26.71
N ASN A 923 24.48 -30.57 -27.11
CA ASN A 923 24.64 -29.20 -26.59
C ASN A 923 24.12 -29.06 -25.15
N LYS A 924 23.30 -30.01 -24.68
CA LYS A 924 22.71 -30.01 -23.34
C LYS A 924 23.72 -30.40 -22.25
N GLU A 925 24.72 -31.22 -22.60
CA GLU A 925 25.76 -31.67 -21.67
C GLU A 925 26.86 -30.62 -21.52
N GLN A 926 27.29 -29.98 -22.63
CA GLN A 926 28.29 -28.90 -22.57
C GLN A 926 27.82 -27.65 -21.81
N LEU A 927 26.51 -27.35 -21.83
CA LEU A 927 25.94 -26.23 -21.07
C LEU A 927 25.83 -26.54 -19.56
N SER A 928 25.69 -27.82 -19.20
CA SER A 928 25.63 -28.27 -17.80
C SER A 928 26.99 -28.09 -17.11
N ASP A 929 28.09 -28.37 -17.81
CA ASP A 929 29.44 -28.28 -17.24
C ASP A 929 29.92 -26.82 -17.09
N LEU A 930 29.51 -25.92 -17.99
CA LEU A 930 29.81 -24.48 -17.87
C LEU A 930 29.06 -23.79 -16.72
N MET A 931 27.92 -24.34 -16.27
CA MET A 931 27.13 -23.80 -15.16
C MET A 931 27.61 -24.25 -13.77
N ALA A 932 28.65 -25.09 -13.69
CA ALA A 932 29.17 -25.61 -12.42
C ALA A 932 30.20 -24.69 -11.71
N ILE A 933 30.60 -23.57 -12.33
CA ILE A 933 31.74 -22.77 -11.85
C ILE A 933 31.39 -21.69 -10.79
N ASP A 934 30.13 -21.45 -10.46
CA ASP A 934 29.75 -20.38 -9.51
C ASP A 934 29.24 -20.92 -8.16
N LYS A 935 30.10 -21.65 -7.44
CA LYS A 935 29.89 -21.92 -6.01
C LYS A 935 30.15 -20.63 -5.24
N HIS A 936 29.09 -19.97 -4.78
CA HIS A 936 28.94 -19.29 -3.47
C HIS A 936 27.98 -18.08 -3.52
N LYS A 937 26.66 -18.30 -3.70
CA LYS A 937 25.63 -17.32 -3.28
C LYS A 937 24.41 -18.01 -2.65
N GLY A 938 24.21 -17.80 -1.34
CA GLY A 938 22.96 -17.97 -0.57
C GLY A 938 22.40 -19.39 -0.32
N LEU A 939 21.62 -19.53 0.77
CA LEU A 939 20.72 -20.67 1.07
C LEU A 939 19.51 -20.74 0.12
N LYS A 940 19.21 -19.63 -0.59
CA LYS A 940 18.15 -19.52 -1.61
C LYS A 940 18.54 -20.11 -2.98
N SER A 941 19.74 -20.67 -3.16
CA SER A 941 20.13 -21.29 -4.43
C SER A 941 19.38 -22.60 -4.67
N LEU A 942 19.02 -22.90 -5.91
CA LEU A 942 18.20 -24.04 -6.41
C LEU A 942 18.82 -25.45 -6.21
N SER A 943 19.53 -25.70 -5.11
CA SER A 943 20.06 -27.02 -4.74
C SER A 943 19.15 -27.68 -3.70
N LYS A 944 18.85 -28.97 -3.90
CA LYS A 944 18.02 -29.80 -3.03
C LYS A 944 18.50 -29.79 -1.57
N GLU A 945 19.81 -29.85 -1.34
CA GLU A 945 20.41 -29.87 0.01
C GLU A 945 20.20 -28.55 0.76
N LYS A 946 20.37 -27.42 0.08
CA LYS A 946 20.18 -26.10 0.68
C LYS A 946 18.71 -25.81 0.98
N ARG A 947 17.79 -26.32 0.14
CA ARG A 947 16.36 -26.26 0.38
C ARG A 947 15.92 -27.10 1.58
N GLN A 948 16.42 -28.34 1.69
CA GLN A 948 16.19 -29.16 2.88
C GLN A 948 16.70 -28.48 4.16
N LYS A 949 17.86 -27.81 4.08
CA LYS A 949 18.39 -27.02 5.19
C LYS A 949 17.51 -25.80 5.53
N LEU A 950 16.93 -25.15 4.53
CA LEU A 950 15.99 -24.04 4.71
C LEU A 950 14.67 -24.51 5.34
N GLU A 951 14.12 -25.64 4.90
CA GLU A 951 12.95 -26.29 5.49
C GLU A 951 13.21 -26.69 6.95
N ALA A 952 14.40 -27.24 7.25
CA ALA A 952 14.80 -27.56 8.62
C ALA A 952 14.87 -26.31 9.50
N TYR A 953 15.40 -25.19 9.00
CA TYR A 953 15.38 -23.92 9.72
C TYR A 953 13.97 -23.37 9.90
N GLN A 954 13.08 -23.51 8.91
CA GLN A 954 11.68 -23.13 9.05
C GLN A 954 10.99 -23.93 10.17
N HIS A 955 11.23 -25.25 10.24
CA HIS A 955 10.72 -26.07 11.34
C HIS A 955 11.27 -25.62 12.70
N LEU A 956 12.56 -25.28 12.78
CA LEU A 956 13.17 -24.75 14.00
C LEU A 956 12.54 -23.41 14.41
N PHE A 957 12.39 -22.48 13.47
CA PHE A 957 11.79 -21.17 13.75
C PHE A 957 10.32 -21.30 14.15
N TYR A 958 9.59 -22.22 13.53
CA TYR A 958 8.23 -22.56 13.95
C TYR A 958 8.18 -23.07 15.40
N LEU A 959 9.13 -23.92 15.80
CA LEU A 959 9.26 -24.39 17.18
C LEU A 959 9.54 -23.22 18.15
N LEU A 960 10.48 -22.33 17.79
CA LEU A 960 10.81 -21.15 18.59
C LEU A 960 9.63 -20.17 18.73
N GLN A 961 8.83 -20.01 17.67
CA GLN A 961 7.64 -19.17 17.69
C GLN A 961 6.54 -19.74 18.61
N THR A 962 6.30 -21.05 18.54
CA THR A 962 5.21 -21.73 19.26
C THR A 962 5.52 -21.98 20.73
N HIS A 963 6.80 -22.14 21.07
CA HIS A 963 7.26 -22.41 22.43
C HIS A 963 8.08 -21.23 22.97
N PRO A 964 7.43 -20.22 23.60
CA PRO A 964 8.07 -18.96 23.99
C PRO A 964 9.16 -19.12 25.07
N VAL A 965 9.17 -20.25 25.79
CA VAL A 965 10.13 -20.53 26.88
C VAL A 965 11.58 -20.49 26.36
N TYR A 966 11.84 -20.98 25.14
CA TYR A 966 13.18 -21.00 24.57
C TYR A 966 13.73 -19.59 24.36
N LEU A 967 12.93 -18.72 23.72
CA LEU A 967 13.32 -17.34 23.46
C LEU A 967 13.31 -16.50 24.73
N ALA A 968 12.41 -16.75 25.68
CA ALA A 968 12.40 -16.06 26.98
C ALA A 968 13.70 -16.32 27.76
N LYS A 969 14.15 -17.58 27.80
CA LYS A 969 15.46 -17.94 28.40
C LYS A 969 16.61 -17.31 27.65
N LEU A 970 16.57 -17.29 26.31
CA LEU A 970 17.60 -16.64 25.49
C LEU A 970 17.71 -15.14 25.80
N ILE A 971 16.58 -14.42 25.84
CA ILE A 971 16.52 -12.98 26.18
C ILE A 971 17.17 -12.73 27.54
N PHE A 972 16.98 -13.63 28.51
CA PHE A 972 17.52 -13.48 29.85
C PHE A 972 19.05 -13.66 29.94
N GLN A 973 19.61 -14.56 29.13
CA GLN A 973 21.05 -14.85 29.06
C GLN A 973 21.86 -13.75 28.36
N MET A 974 21.21 -12.78 27.73
CA MET A 974 21.90 -11.70 27.01
C MET A 974 22.46 -10.64 27.96
N PRO A 975 23.67 -10.10 27.66
CA PRO A 975 24.27 -9.02 28.44
C PRO A 975 23.39 -7.77 28.39
N GLN A 976 23.23 -7.12 29.54
CA GLN A 976 22.42 -5.91 29.74
C GLN A 976 23.12 -4.68 29.14
N ASN A 977 23.30 -4.66 27.82
CA ASN A 977 23.87 -3.51 27.11
C ASN A 977 22.84 -2.37 27.03
N LYS A 978 23.31 -1.12 26.92
CA LYS A 978 22.44 0.06 26.70
C LYS A 978 21.56 -0.06 25.44
N SER A 979 21.83 -1.01 24.53
CA SER A 979 21.07 -1.22 23.30
C SER A 979 20.52 -2.64 23.17
N THR A 980 19.20 -2.76 23.08
CA THR A 980 18.44 -4.00 22.80
C THR A 980 18.33 -4.30 21.30
N LYS A 981 18.96 -3.50 20.42
CA LYS A 981 18.80 -3.56 18.96
C LYS A 981 19.04 -4.93 18.33
N PHE A 982 20.04 -5.68 18.80
CA PHE A 982 20.31 -7.03 18.27
C PHE A 982 19.16 -7.98 18.58
N MET A 983 18.69 -8.00 19.83
CA MET A 983 17.57 -8.85 20.24
C MET A 983 16.24 -8.40 19.63
N GLU A 984 16.06 -7.10 19.43
CA GLU A 984 14.95 -6.56 18.65
C GLU A 984 14.94 -7.14 17.24
N SER A 985 16.08 -7.09 16.54
CA SER A 985 16.21 -7.65 15.21
C SER A 985 15.91 -9.15 15.18
N VAL A 986 16.51 -9.93 16.09
CA VAL A 986 16.31 -11.40 16.15
C VAL A 986 14.85 -11.75 16.47
N VAL A 987 14.29 -11.21 17.55
CA VAL A 987 12.93 -11.54 18.00
C VAL A 987 11.91 -11.04 16.98
N PHE A 988 12.00 -9.79 16.53
CA PHE A 988 11.00 -9.28 15.60
C PHE A 988 11.07 -9.95 14.24
N THR A 989 12.26 -10.34 13.75
CA THR A 989 12.39 -11.11 12.51
C THR A 989 11.80 -12.51 12.65
N LEU A 990 12.05 -13.19 13.76
CA LEU A 990 11.47 -14.52 14.03
C LEU A 990 9.95 -14.49 14.07
N TYR A 991 9.33 -13.42 14.57
CA TYR A 991 7.88 -13.25 14.58
C TYR A 991 7.35 -12.40 13.42
N ASN A 992 8.16 -12.19 12.38
CA ASN A 992 7.78 -11.40 11.20
C ASN A 992 7.13 -10.03 11.53
N TYR A 993 7.65 -9.36 12.55
CA TYR A 993 7.15 -8.09 13.10
C TYR A 993 5.66 -8.12 13.46
N ALA A 994 5.15 -9.30 13.80
CA ALA A 994 3.75 -9.59 14.08
C ALA A 994 2.82 -9.23 12.92
N SER A 995 3.24 -9.36 11.65
CA SER A 995 2.42 -8.98 10.50
C SER A 995 1.04 -9.65 10.56
N ASN A 996 0.99 -10.92 10.96
CA ASN A 996 -0.22 -11.72 11.05
C ASN A 996 -0.79 -11.79 12.48
N PRO A 997 -2.12 -11.96 12.67
CA PRO A 997 -2.72 -12.12 14.00
C PRO A 997 -2.14 -13.28 14.80
N ARG A 998 -1.79 -14.39 14.13
CA ARG A 998 -1.11 -15.54 14.73
C ARG A 998 0.24 -15.15 15.33
N GLU A 999 1.07 -14.47 14.56
CA GLU A 999 2.41 -14.06 15.00
C GLU A 999 2.33 -12.99 16.10
N ALA A 1000 1.35 -12.07 16.00
CA ALA A 1000 1.07 -11.09 17.05
C ALA A 1000 0.69 -11.76 18.37
N TYR A 1001 -0.16 -12.79 18.33
CA TYR A 1001 -0.50 -13.59 19.51
C TYR A 1001 0.71 -14.30 20.10
N LEU A 1002 1.52 -14.97 19.27
CA LEU A 1002 2.69 -15.71 19.74
C LEU A 1002 3.78 -14.78 20.29
N LEU A 1003 3.98 -13.60 19.69
CA LEU A 1003 4.90 -12.58 20.20
C LEU A 1003 4.43 -12.01 21.55
N LEU A 1004 3.12 -11.78 21.71
CA LEU A 1004 2.57 -11.36 23.01
C LEU A 1004 2.74 -12.45 24.08
N GLN A 1005 2.61 -13.71 23.70
CA GLN A 1005 2.87 -14.83 24.60
C GLN A 1005 4.35 -14.90 25.00
N LEU A 1006 5.27 -14.59 24.09
CA LEU A 1006 6.69 -14.42 24.41
C LEU A 1006 6.92 -13.27 25.39
N PHE A 1007 6.36 -12.08 25.12
CA PHE A 1007 6.50 -10.94 26.04
C PHE A 1007 5.95 -11.23 27.43
N LYS A 1008 4.79 -11.88 27.52
CA LYS A 1008 4.24 -12.33 28.80
C LYS A 1008 5.23 -13.24 29.53
N THR A 1009 5.69 -14.30 28.87
CA THR A 1009 6.55 -15.32 29.49
C THR A 1009 7.89 -14.71 29.91
N ALA A 1010 8.50 -13.89 29.05
CA ALA A 1010 9.77 -13.22 29.33
C ALA A 1010 9.64 -12.19 30.46
N LEU A 1011 8.54 -11.43 30.51
CA LEU A 1011 8.32 -10.42 31.55
C LEU A 1011 8.08 -11.07 32.91
N GLN A 1012 7.30 -12.15 32.95
CA GLN A 1012 7.10 -12.93 34.17
C GLN A 1012 8.44 -13.46 34.71
N GLU A 1013 9.30 -13.99 33.83
CA GLU A 1013 10.63 -14.47 34.20
C GLU A 1013 11.55 -13.34 34.66
N GLU A 1014 11.52 -12.18 33.99
CA GLU A 1014 12.32 -11.00 34.37
C GLU A 1014 11.93 -10.48 35.75
N ILE A 1015 10.63 -10.37 36.04
CA ILE A 1015 10.16 -9.92 37.36
C ILE A 1015 10.53 -10.94 38.44
N ARG A 1016 10.32 -12.24 38.17
CA ARG A 1016 10.61 -13.30 39.14
C ARG A 1016 12.09 -13.36 39.50
N SER A 1017 12.98 -13.18 38.52
CA SER A 1017 14.40 -13.52 38.66
C SER A 1017 15.36 -12.32 38.71
N LYS A 1018 14.96 -11.09 38.29
CA LYS A 1018 15.84 -9.90 38.26
C LYS A 1018 15.38 -8.70 39.09
N VAL A 1019 14.09 -8.60 39.41
CA VAL A 1019 13.54 -7.43 40.12
C VAL A 1019 13.51 -7.70 41.62
N ASP A 1020 14.46 -7.18 42.38
CA ASP A 1020 14.52 -7.41 43.83
C ASP A 1020 13.70 -6.39 44.61
N GLN A 1021 13.62 -5.16 44.10
CA GLN A 1021 12.77 -4.09 44.63
C GLN A 1021 11.89 -3.49 43.53
N LEU A 1022 10.71 -2.98 43.92
CA LEU A 1022 9.78 -2.28 43.01
C LEU A 1022 10.45 -1.09 42.28
N ARG A 1023 11.42 -0.44 42.91
CA ARG A 1023 12.15 0.70 42.33
C ARG A 1023 13.06 0.30 41.18
N ASP A 1024 13.54 -0.95 41.12
CA ASP A 1024 14.48 -1.44 40.11
C ASP A 1024 13.89 -1.42 38.70
N ILE A 1025 12.55 -1.49 38.59
CA ILE A 1025 11.86 -1.33 37.31
C ILE A 1025 11.92 0.12 36.81
N LEU A 1026 11.93 1.09 37.73
CA LEU A 1026 11.97 2.52 37.42
C LEU A 1026 13.39 3.07 37.25
N THR A 1027 14.35 2.54 38.00
CA THR A 1027 15.76 2.98 37.98
C THR A 1027 16.65 2.10 37.11
N GLY A 1028 16.28 0.83 36.90
CA GLY A 1028 17.02 -0.14 36.12
C GLY A 1028 16.72 -0.08 34.61
N ASN A 1029 17.34 -1.01 33.88
CA ASN A 1029 17.15 -1.18 32.43
C ASN A 1029 16.41 -2.50 32.13
N PRO A 1030 15.10 -2.63 32.45
CA PRO A 1030 14.34 -3.86 32.21
C PRO A 1030 14.32 -4.17 30.71
N THR A 1031 14.93 -5.30 30.32
CA THR A 1031 15.15 -5.69 28.93
C THR A 1031 13.82 -5.94 28.22
N VAL A 1032 12.89 -6.62 28.89
CA VAL A 1032 11.60 -6.99 28.26
C VAL A 1032 10.71 -5.77 28.10
N ILE A 1033 10.65 -4.88 29.10
CA ILE A 1033 9.88 -3.62 29.00
C ILE A 1033 10.42 -2.75 27.87
N ARG A 1034 11.75 -2.63 27.73
CA ARG A 1034 12.36 -1.90 26.60
C ARG A 1034 12.04 -2.54 25.24
N LEU A 1035 12.07 -3.87 25.16
CA LEU A 1035 11.75 -4.61 23.94
C LEU A 1035 10.28 -4.37 23.53
N VAL A 1036 9.35 -4.38 24.49
CA VAL A 1036 7.92 -4.08 24.27
C VAL A 1036 7.73 -2.63 23.83
N VAL A 1037 8.35 -1.67 24.52
CA VAL A 1037 8.27 -0.24 24.14
C VAL A 1037 8.88 -0.01 22.76
N SER A 1038 10.01 -0.64 22.43
CA SER A 1038 10.63 -0.54 21.10
C SER A 1038 9.70 -1.10 20.02
N PHE A 1039 9.07 -2.25 20.26
CA PHE A 1039 8.10 -2.85 19.33
C PHE A 1039 6.94 -1.90 19.01
N TYR A 1040 6.37 -1.25 20.03
CA TYR A 1040 5.26 -0.30 19.86
C TYR A 1040 5.69 1.13 19.48
N ARG A 1041 6.99 1.46 19.53
CA ARG A 1041 7.51 2.71 18.93
C ARG A 1041 7.50 2.66 17.41
N ASN A 1042 7.56 1.47 16.82
CA ASN A 1042 7.47 1.27 15.36
C ASN A 1042 6.02 1.42 14.86
N ALA A 1043 5.83 1.55 13.53
CA ALA A 1043 4.61 2.07 12.87
C ALA A 1043 3.21 1.66 13.41
N ARG A 1044 3.04 0.50 14.05
CA ARG A 1044 1.74 0.10 14.65
C ARG A 1044 1.37 0.86 15.93
N GLY A 1045 2.32 1.26 16.78
CA GLY A 1045 2.02 2.04 17.98
C GLY A 1045 2.22 3.55 17.83
N GLN A 1046 2.97 3.99 16.81
CA GLN A 1046 3.11 5.41 16.46
C GLN A 1046 1.76 6.03 16.03
N ASN A 1047 0.92 5.26 15.30
CA ASN A 1047 -0.43 5.69 14.95
C ASN A 1047 -1.31 5.93 16.19
N ALA A 1048 -1.23 5.05 17.20
CA ALA A 1048 -1.98 5.22 18.44
C ALA A 1048 -1.52 6.46 19.21
N LEU A 1049 -0.21 6.68 19.35
CA LEU A 1049 0.33 7.89 20.01
C LEU A 1049 -0.06 9.17 19.25
N ARG A 1050 -0.02 9.15 17.92
CA ARG A 1050 -0.48 10.27 17.08
C ARG A 1050 -1.98 10.53 17.25
N GLN A 1051 -2.80 9.50 17.37
CA GLN A 1051 -4.24 9.67 17.60
C GLN A 1051 -4.59 10.20 19.00
N ILE A 1052 -3.75 9.93 20.00
CA ILE A 1052 -3.95 10.38 21.38
C ILE A 1052 -3.39 11.79 21.58
N LEU A 1053 -2.14 12.03 21.17
CA LEU A 1053 -1.40 13.27 21.46
C LEU A 1053 -1.34 14.24 20.28
N GLY A 1054 -1.71 13.80 19.06
CA GLY A 1054 -1.55 14.61 17.86
C GLY A 1054 -2.33 15.91 17.88
N SER A 1055 -3.61 15.88 18.29
CA SER A 1055 -4.43 17.10 18.39
C SER A 1055 -3.92 18.08 19.45
N PRO A 1056 -3.67 17.66 20.71
CA PRO A 1056 -3.09 18.56 21.72
C PRO A 1056 -1.74 19.16 21.32
N VAL A 1057 -0.85 18.36 20.69
CA VAL A 1057 0.45 18.84 20.20
C VAL A 1057 0.27 19.82 19.04
N GLN A 1058 -0.64 19.54 18.11
CA GLN A 1058 -0.88 20.41 16.96
C GLN A 1058 -1.50 21.75 17.37
N GLU A 1059 -2.40 21.76 18.37
CA GLU A 1059 -2.93 23.01 18.95
C GLU A 1059 -1.82 23.87 19.55
N VAL A 1060 -0.91 23.26 20.33
CA VAL A 1060 0.25 23.97 20.92
C VAL A 1060 1.18 24.51 19.83
N LEU A 1061 1.39 23.76 18.75
CA LEU A 1061 2.24 24.21 17.63
C LEU A 1061 1.58 25.30 16.77
N GLN A 1062 0.25 25.32 16.68
CA GLN A 1062 -0.51 26.32 15.92
C GLN A 1062 -0.66 27.64 16.68
N ASP A 1063 -0.73 27.59 18.02
CA ASP A 1063 -0.83 28.78 18.85
C ASP A 1063 0.54 29.48 18.99
N ARG A 1064 0.82 30.39 18.03
CA ARG A 1064 2.02 31.25 18.05
C ARG A 1064 2.02 32.27 19.20
N THR A 1065 0.89 32.46 19.89
CA THR A 1065 0.74 33.42 20.97
C THR A 1065 0.85 32.79 22.36
N LEU A 1066 0.99 31.47 22.42
CA LEU A 1066 1.03 30.72 23.67
C LEU A 1066 2.32 30.99 24.45
N SER A 1067 2.19 31.69 25.58
CA SER A 1067 3.26 31.84 26.57
C SER A 1067 2.99 30.99 27.80
N ILE A 1068 3.85 30.00 28.04
CA ILE A 1068 3.82 29.07 29.18
C ILE A 1068 5.01 29.31 30.13
N ARG A 1069 5.65 30.48 30.05
CA ARG A 1069 6.81 30.79 30.90
C ARG A 1069 6.35 30.95 32.35
N THR A 1070 6.98 30.22 33.27
CA THR A 1070 6.66 30.25 34.71
C THR A 1070 7.71 31.02 35.53
N ASN A 1071 8.84 31.35 34.93
CA ASN A 1071 9.90 32.11 35.58
C ASN A 1071 9.63 33.63 35.46
N PRO A 1072 9.45 34.36 36.58
CA PRO A 1072 9.12 35.79 36.55
C PRO A 1072 10.22 36.66 35.91
N VAL A 1073 11.50 36.26 36.02
CA VAL A 1073 12.62 37.00 35.43
C VAL A 1073 12.55 36.95 33.89
N ASP A 1074 12.22 35.80 33.32
CA ASP A 1074 12.10 35.63 31.86
C ASP A 1074 10.90 36.38 31.29
N ILE A 1075 9.81 36.49 32.07
CA ILE A 1075 8.63 37.28 31.73
C ILE A 1075 8.96 38.78 31.77
N TYR A 1076 9.70 39.21 32.79
CA TYR A 1076 10.16 40.59 32.91
C TYR A 1076 11.09 41.01 31.77
N LYS A 1077 12.10 40.18 31.45
CA LYS A 1077 12.99 40.43 30.30
C LYS A 1077 12.23 40.48 28.98
N ALA A 1078 11.27 39.59 28.77
CA ALA A 1078 10.42 39.61 27.58
C ALA A 1078 9.52 40.85 27.49
N TRP A 1079 9.02 41.33 28.64
CA TRP A 1079 8.23 42.55 28.71
C TRP A 1079 9.07 43.79 28.39
N ILE A 1080 10.29 43.89 28.91
CA ILE A 1080 11.24 44.96 28.57
C ILE A 1080 11.55 44.96 27.08
N ASN A 1081 11.92 43.81 26.51
CA ASN A 1081 12.25 43.71 25.10
C ASN A 1081 11.06 44.13 24.20
N GLN A 1082 9.83 43.83 24.62
CA GLN A 1082 8.62 44.27 23.92
C GLN A 1082 8.38 45.78 24.03
N LEU A 1083 8.66 46.39 25.19
CA LEU A 1083 8.57 47.84 25.34
C LEU A 1083 9.61 48.56 24.48
N GLU A 1084 10.81 48.02 24.37
CA GLU A 1084 11.90 48.58 23.58
C GLU A 1084 11.62 48.46 22.09
N SER A 1085 11.13 47.31 21.62
CA SER A 1085 10.73 47.14 20.21
C SER A 1085 9.55 48.04 19.82
N GLN A 1086 8.59 48.29 20.74
CA GLN A 1086 7.44 49.14 20.46
C GLN A 1086 7.75 50.64 20.53
N SER A 1087 8.68 51.04 21.39
CA SER A 1087 9.06 52.44 21.56
C SER A 1087 10.22 52.87 20.66
N GLY A 1088 11.00 51.92 20.12
CA GLY A 1088 12.23 52.19 19.39
C GLY A 1088 13.35 52.80 20.25
N GLN A 1089 13.18 52.84 21.57
CA GLN A 1089 14.11 53.44 22.52
C GLN A 1089 14.43 52.46 23.65
N LYS A 1090 15.68 52.45 24.11
CA LYS A 1090 16.12 51.61 25.22
C LYS A 1090 15.34 51.97 26.50
N SER A 1091 14.82 50.95 27.19
CA SER A 1091 14.04 51.16 28.40
C SER A 1091 14.94 51.63 29.55
N LYS A 1092 14.35 52.39 30.48
CA LYS A 1092 15.04 52.84 31.71
C LYS A 1092 15.05 51.78 32.81
N LEU A 1093 14.52 50.59 32.54
CA LEU A 1093 14.41 49.49 33.50
C LEU A 1093 15.68 48.61 33.44
N PRO A 1094 16.19 48.10 34.59
CA PRO A 1094 17.36 47.24 34.60
C PRO A 1094 17.04 45.86 33.99
N TYR A 1095 17.94 45.29 33.19
CA TYR A 1095 17.71 43.98 32.56
C TYR A 1095 17.87 42.80 33.52
N ASP A 1096 18.80 42.90 34.47
CA ASP A 1096 19.04 41.85 35.47
C ASP A 1096 18.39 42.21 36.79
N VAL A 1097 17.39 41.43 37.17
CA VAL A 1097 16.60 41.59 38.38
C VAL A 1097 16.43 40.25 39.09
N SER A 1098 16.29 40.29 40.41
CA SER A 1098 15.89 39.11 41.18
C SER A 1098 14.43 38.73 40.92
N PRO A 1099 14.01 37.47 41.15
CA PRO A 1099 12.61 37.05 41.01
C PRO A 1099 11.63 37.91 41.84
N GLU A 1100 12.04 38.34 43.03
CA GLU A 1100 11.25 39.18 43.93
C GLU A 1100 11.07 40.61 43.38
N GLN A 1101 12.12 41.18 42.80
CA GLN A 1101 12.07 42.48 42.12
C GLN A 1101 11.27 42.42 40.81
N ALA A 1102 11.39 41.35 40.03
CA ALA A 1102 10.58 41.14 38.82
C ALA A 1102 9.08 41.07 39.17
N LEU A 1103 8.73 40.37 40.26
CA LEU A 1103 7.36 40.27 40.75
C LEU A 1103 6.85 41.58 41.38
N SER A 1104 7.69 42.56 41.71
CA SER A 1104 7.20 43.86 42.20
C SER A 1104 6.41 44.62 41.13
N HIS A 1105 6.60 44.29 39.85
CA HIS A 1105 5.89 44.91 38.74
C HIS A 1105 4.52 44.22 38.48
N PRO A 1106 3.41 44.98 38.47
CA PRO A 1106 2.07 44.41 38.32
C PRO A 1106 1.85 43.75 36.95
N GLU A 1107 2.53 44.23 35.90
CA GLU A 1107 2.45 43.66 34.56
C GLU A 1107 3.11 42.27 34.47
N VAL A 1108 4.21 42.04 35.22
CA VAL A 1108 4.86 40.72 35.31
C VAL A 1108 3.98 39.74 36.08
N GLN A 1109 3.39 40.17 37.20
CA GLN A 1109 2.46 39.34 37.96
C GLN A 1109 1.26 38.93 37.10
N ARG A 1110 0.67 39.89 36.36
CA ARG A 1110 -0.46 39.63 35.46
C ARG A 1110 -0.09 38.65 34.35
N ARG A 1111 1.07 38.82 33.71
CA ARG A 1111 1.56 37.91 32.65
C ARG A 1111 1.88 36.52 33.20
N LEU A 1112 2.45 36.43 34.41
CA LEU A 1112 2.70 35.17 35.09
C LEU A 1112 1.41 34.43 35.42
N ASP A 1113 0.40 35.13 35.95
CA ASP A 1113 -0.93 34.54 36.22
C ASP A 1113 -1.59 34.00 34.96
N ILE A 1114 -1.50 34.75 33.86
CA ILE A 1114 -1.99 34.30 32.54
C ILE A 1114 -1.21 33.06 32.09
N SER A 1115 0.13 33.06 32.18
CA SER A 1115 0.96 31.91 31.80
C SER A 1115 0.72 30.67 32.67
N ILE A 1116 0.46 30.82 33.98
CA ILE A 1116 0.10 29.69 34.86
C ILE A 1116 -1.27 29.14 34.48
N ARG A 1117 -2.28 29.99 34.23
CA ARG A 1117 -3.59 29.53 33.78
C ARG A 1117 -3.50 28.83 32.42
N ASN A 1118 -2.70 29.36 31.51
CA ASN A 1118 -2.43 28.73 30.22
C ASN A 1118 -1.73 27.38 30.38
N LEU A 1119 -0.72 27.28 31.25
CA LEU A 1119 -0.04 26.02 31.56
C LEU A 1119 -1.02 24.98 32.10
N LEU A 1120 -1.86 25.36 33.06
CA LEU A 1120 -2.87 24.48 33.64
C LEU A 1120 -3.87 24.04 32.58
N ALA A 1121 -4.38 24.95 31.76
CA ALA A 1121 -5.32 24.64 30.69
C ALA A 1121 -4.72 23.69 29.64
N VAL A 1122 -3.48 23.94 29.19
CA VAL A 1122 -2.77 23.08 28.25
C VAL A 1122 -2.50 21.71 28.89
N THR A 1123 -2.01 21.67 30.12
CA THR A 1123 -1.72 20.42 30.83
C THR A 1123 -2.98 19.59 31.03
N ASP A 1124 -4.11 20.22 31.36
CA ASP A 1124 -5.39 19.55 31.55
C ASP A 1124 -5.96 18.98 30.24
N LYS A 1125 -5.73 19.67 29.10
CA LYS A 1125 -6.03 19.14 27.77
C LYS A 1125 -5.21 17.88 27.46
N PHE A 1126 -3.89 17.89 27.71
CA PHE A 1126 -3.04 16.71 27.50
C PHE A 1126 -3.46 15.57 28.43
N LEU A 1127 -3.76 15.88 29.70
CA LEU A 1127 -4.24 14.91 30.67
C LEU A 1127 -5.55 14.27 30.20
N SER A 1128 -6.53 15.10 29.83
CA SER A 1128 -7.84 14.66 29.35
C SER A 1128 -7.75 13.82 28.08
N ALA A 1129 -6.89 14.19 27.13
CA ALA A 1129 -6.66 13.42 25.92
C ALA A 1129 -6.11 12.02 26.22
N ILE A 1130 -5.17 11.91 27.16
CA ILE A 1130 -4.57 10.62 27.58
C ILE A 1130 -5.59 9.77 28.36
N THR A 1131 -6.31 10.36 29.31
CA THR A 1131 -7.24 9.61 30.20
C THR A 1131 -8.53 9.18 29.49
N SER A 1132 -9.00 9.95 28.50
CA SER A 1132 -10.20 9.59 27.70
C SER A 1132 -9.90 8.60 26.57
N SER A 1133 -8.63 8.44 26.18
CA SER A 1133 -8.23 7.62 25.04
C SER A 1133 -7.60 6.27 25.41
N VAL A 1134 -7.93 5.72 26.58
CA VAL A 1134 -7.38 4.42 27.05
C VAL A 1134 -7.63 3.29 26.04
N ASP A 1135 -8.76 3.31 25.33
CA ASP A 1135 -9.08 2.29 24.32
C ASP A 1135 -8.29 2.42 23.02
N LYS A 1136 -7.69 3.59 22.76
CA LYS A 1136 -6.79 3.79 21.61
C LYS A 1136 -5.39 3.24 21.87
N ILE A 1137 -5.02 2.96 23.13
CA ILE A 1137 -3.74 2.32 23.46
C ILE A 1137 -3.76 0.88 22.93
N PRO A 1138 -2.74 0.44 22.15
CA PRO A 1138 -2.72 -0.89 21.56
C PRO A 1138 -2.95 -2.00 22.60
N TYR A 1139 -3.80 -2.97 22.25
CA TYR A 1139 -4.17 -4.07 23.15
C TYR A 1139 -2.95 -4.74 23.80
N GLY A 1140 -1.90 -5.03 23.02
CA GLY A 1140 -0.73 -5.70 23.58
C GLY A 1140 0.05 -4.86 24.59
N MET A 1141 0.04 -3.53 24.50
CA MET A 1141 0.61 -2.66 25.53
C MET A 1141 -0.23 -2.70 26.82
N ARG A 1142 -1.56 -2.63 26.70
CA ARG A 1142 -2.49 -2.78 27.85
C ARG A 1142 -2.35 -4.16 28.49
N TYR A 1143 -2.19 -5.19 27.68
CA TYR A 1143 -2.01 -6.56 28.13
C TYR A 1143 -0.69 -6.75 28.88
N VAL A 1144 0.42 -6.26 28.33
CA VAL A 1144 1.72 -6.32 29.01
C VAL A 1144 1.70 -5.51 30.31
N ALA A 1145 1.05 -4.34 30.34
CA ALA A 1145 0.87 -3.57 31.57
C ALA A 1145 0.04 -4.33 32.63
N LYS A 1146 -1.00 -5.07 32.21
CA LYS A 1146 -1.73 -5.99 33.08
C LYS A 1146 -0.82 -7.09 33.64
N VAL A 1147 -0.02 -7.73 32.78
CA VAL A 1147 0.93 -8.79 33.18
C VAL A 1147 1.98 -8.24 34.14
N LEU A 1148 2.49 -7.03 33.91
CA LEU A 1148 3.41 -6.34 34.80
C LEU A 1148 2.77 -6.13 36.18
N LYS A 1149 1.56 -5.58 36.24
CA LYS A 1149 0.82 -5.36 37.49
C LYS A 1149 0.60 -6.67 38.26
N THR A 1150 0.11 -7.72 37.59
CA THR A 1150 -0.18 -9.01 38.24
C THR A 1150 1.09 -9.67 38.74
N SER A 1151 2.16 -9.66 37.94
CA SER A 1151 3.43 -10.30 38.32
C SER A 1151 4.12 -9.54 39.47
N LEU A 1152 3.99 -8.22 39.53
CA LEU A 1152 4.49 -7.43 40.65
C LEU A 1152 3.69 -7.65 41.93
N ALA A 1153 2.35 -7.74 41.84
CA ALA A 1153 1.51 -8.06 42.98
C ALA A 1153 1.78 -9.48 43.52
N GLU A 1154 2.07 -10.45 42.64
CA GLU A 1154 2.47 -11.81 43.04
C GLU A 1154 3.84 -11.84 43.72
N LYS A 1155 4.80 -11.03 43.27
CA LYS A 1155 6.16 -11.01 43.85
C LYS A 1155 6.27 -10.15 45.12
N PHE A 1156 5.52 -9.06 45.20
CA PHE A 1156 5.53 -8.10 46.31
C PHE A 1156 4.13 -7.95 46.91
N PRO A 1157 3.63 -8.97 47.63
CA PRO A 1157 2.28 -8.94 48.22
C PRO A 1157 2.11 -7.85 49.28
N ASP A 1158 3.20 -7.41 49.91
CA ASP A 1158 3.20 -6.38 50.96
C ASP A 1158 3.17 -4.94 50.42
N ALA A 1159 3.32 -4.75 49.10
CA ALA A 1159 3.32 -3.44 48.48
C ALA A 1159 1.89 -2.93 48.24
N GLY A 1160 1.64 -1.67 48.59
CA GLY A 1160 0.33 -1.05 48.38
C GLY A 1160 -0.06 -1.00 46.89
N GLU A 1161 -1.34 -1.18 46.58
CA GLU A 1161 -1.83 -1.13 45.20
C GLU A 1161 -1.45 0.17 44.47
N GLU A 1162 -1.36 1.28 45.20
CA GLU A 1162 -0.96 2.59 44.65
C GLU A 1162 0.49 2.59 44.18
N GLU A 1163 1.41 1.95 44.92
CA GLU A 1163 2.82 1.86 44.55
C GLU A 1163 3.03 0.97 43.33
N ILE A 1164 2.32 -0.17 43.27
CA ILE A 1164 2.32 -1.07 42.10
C ILE A 1164 1.71 -0.36 40.89
N CYS A 1165 0.65 0.44 41.08
CA CYS A 1165 0.05 1.25 40.02
C CYS A 1165 0.98 2.36 39.53
N LYS A 1166 1.80 2.97 40.41
CA LYS A 1166 2.82 3.96 40.01
C LYS A 1166 3.89 3.32 39.14
N VAL A 1167 4.39 2.14 39.52
CA VAL A 1167 5.41 1.41 38.74
C VAL A 1167 4.87 0.95 37.39
N SER A 1168 3.64 0.43 37.33
CA SER A 1168 3.03 -0.02 36.07
C SER A 1168 2.63 1.11 35.10
N ARG A 1169 2.58 2.36 35.57
CA ARG A 1169 2.27 3.54 34.75
C ARG A 1169 3.51 4.32 34.27
N GLY A 1170 4.71 4.01 34.77
CA GLY A 1170 5.96 4.70 34.43
C GLY A 1170 6.09 6.09 35.07
N ARG A 1171 7.33 6.61 35.18
CA ARG A 1171 7.66 7.92 35.79
C ARG A 1171 6.71 9.04 35.34
N ARG A 1172 6.17 9.79 36.31
CA ARG A 1172 6.07 11.25 36.20
C ARG A 1172 7.25 11.85 36.94
#